data_AF-G2T1N3-F1
#
_entry.id   AF-G2T1N3-F1
#
_cell.length_a   1.000
_cell.length_b   1.000
_cell.length_c   1.000
_cell.angle_alpha   90.00
_cell.angle_beta   90.00
_cell.angle_gamma   90.00
#
_symmetry.space_group_name_H-M   'P 1'
#
loop_
_entity.id
_entity.type
_entity.pdbx_description
1 polymer ?
#
loop_
_entity_poly.entity_id
_entity_poly.type
_entity_poly.pdbx_seq_one_letter_code
_entity_poly.pdbx_strand_id
1 'polypeptide(L)'
;MGKRTKKRGVKAYIAIVCLVLLLAAGALASGYRDRQLREQETLPEEWVELAEIKEELSFGVYGQEDWNSFFETFSGDRLTGEILGELLAKLQLSDYIEIPVMRESQKVSREDWNYVYGQILDLLDMEYAVTKTEFLVVDVMEAENQNVIMTNKGDFCTVLPASYFKQWNGYEGYCVENRCIGVAGTLKKEFTLDNTYLTDCTKDSVDFLYAGAVYHKETASLTEGVSPCVCDIVLADGELTALRVKQETIEGELLSYDDETIEIKGYGKLCHTGKLPVYQTYGEVSEKSISDVTLGNMNVEYVTGEKQVCAILIREPAVIREIRVLLLGDDGTKCRQSVYLKCTSDAAVTWQGETTHVAAQTLIAASDQMTGDTQGTFTVTPEQEGCVVICDADGAEISNGYGGSMEVRCMGDGYTLVNSLPLERYLQDVVPSEMPASYEPEALKAQAVCARSYACIQLLRGDLAEYGAHIDDSTAYQVYNRVTDADAAREAVIATQGEVLSYQGNIVEAYYFSTSMGYTAAADVWNVEDPAEYGYLTPACLLTDGKMQDLSGEEAFLAYIQSPADGYDSDCRYFRWRAEADYHGKTDEVNSILLERRKSSPKNIIFYQDGQTTEIQNSDAASVAALGEVTGMSAAERGSSGALLALKITYEKGSALVRTEYNIRKVLGICTAKLTCADGAEQTDVTMLPSAFFAITKQEDGGMVLYGGGYGHGLGMSQNAANGMAKAGMNYEEILQYFYNDVKLETMK
;
A
#
# COMPACT_ATOMS: atom_id res chain seq x y z
N MET A 1 -43.08 70.57 -8.28
CA MET A 1 -42.68 69.26 -7.70
C MET A 1 -41.73 68.63 -8.69
N GLY A 2 -40.41 68.63 -8.50
CA GLY A 2 -39.69 67.93 -7.42
C GLY A 2 -39.50 66.47 -7.85
N LYS A 3 -38.34 65.84 -7.83
CA LYS A 3 -37.02 66.11 -7.24
C LYS A 3 -36.08 65.04 -7.84
N ARG A 4 -34.76 65.32 -7.81
CA ARG A 4 -33.66 64.44 -7.37
C ARG A 4 -33.80 62.95 -7.74
N THR A 5 -32.88 62.33 -8.47
CA THR A 5 -31.58 61.87 -7.95
C THR A 5 -30.74 61.25 -9.07
N LYS A 6 -29.67 61.93 -9.53
CA LYS A 6 -28.66 61.26 -10.40
C LYS A 6 -27.20 61.62 -10.07
N LYS A 7 -26.94 62.06 -8.83
CA LYS A 7 -25.59 62.37 -8.31
C LYS A 7 -25.10 61.47 -7.17
N ARG A 8 -25.85 60.43 -6.78
CA ARG A 8 -25.46 59.50 -5.68
C ARG A 8 -24.68 58.27 -6.15
N GLY A 9 -24.82 57.81 -7.40
CA GLY A 9 -24.11 56.62 -7.90
C GLY A 9 -22.62 56.84 -8.16
N VAL A 10 -22.24 57.98 -8.74
CA VAL A 10 -20.84 58.24 -9.13
C VAL A 10 -19.93 58.46 -7.92
N LYS A 11 -20.42 59.09 -6.83
CA LYS A 11 -19.64 59.24 -5.60
C LYS A 11 -19.48 57.93 -4.82
N ALA A 12 -20.48 57.05 -4.85
CA ALA A 12 -20.38 55.73 -4.23
C ALA A 12 -19.42 54.81 -5.00
N TYR A 13 -19.45 54.87 -6.35
CA TYR A 13 -18.55 54.09 -7.19
C TYR A 13 -17.08 54.56 -7.06
N ILE A 14 -16.83 55.87 -7.03
CA ILE A 14 -15.48 56.42 -6.79
C ILE A 14 -15.00 56.09 -5.36
N ALA A 15 -15.88 56.11 -4.35
CA ALA A 15 -15.51 55.72 -2.99
C ALA A 15 -15.18 54.24 -2.87
N ILE A 16 -15.91 53.35 -3.56
CA ILE A 16 -15.64 51.90 -3.60
C ILE A 16 -14.35 51.62 -4.36
N VAL A 17 -14.11 52.27 -5.50
CA VAL A 17 -12.85 52.12 -6.26
C VAL A 17 -11.66 52.65 -5.47
N CYS A 18 -11.79 53.78 -4.75
CA CYS A 18 -10.74 54.27 -3.86
C CYS A 18 -10.53 53.36 -2.64
N LEU A 19 -11.59 52.75 -2.09
CA LEU A 19 -11.48 51.79 -0.99
C LEU A 19 -10.79 50.49 -1.45
N VAL A 20 -11.13 49.99 -2.64
CA VAL A 20 -10.49 48.82 -3.25
C VAL A 20 -9.04 49.12 -3.63
N LEU A 21 -8.72 50.32 -4.11
CA LEU A 21 -7.34 50.73 -4.38
C LEU A 21 -6.54 50.97 -3.09
N LEU A 22 -7.16 51.44 -2.01
CA LEU A 22 -6.52 51.56 -0.69
C LEU A 22 -6.35 50.21 0.01
N LEU A 23 -7.28 49.27 -0.19
CA LEU A 23 -7.16 47.89 0.28
C LEU A 23 -6.16 47.10 -0.57
N ALA A 24 -6.10 47.33 -1.88
CA ALA A 24 -5.10 46.74 -2.77
C ALA A 24 -3.71 47.35 -2.55
N ALA A 25 -3.60 48.66 -2.31
CA ALA A 25 -2.34 49.29 -1.89
C ALA A 25 -1.95 48.91 -0.46
N GLY A 26 -2.93 48.65 0.42
CA GLY A 26 -2.71 48.12 1.77
C GLY A 26 -2.27 46.66 1.77
N ALA A 27 -2.82 45.83 0.87
CA ALA A 27 -2.43 44.42 0.66
C ALA A 27 -1.14 44.28 -0.14
N LEU A 28 -0.86 45.19 -1.07
CA LEU A 28 0.45 45.29 -1.74
C LEU A 28 1.50 45.87 -0.80
N ALA A 29 1.18 46.86 0.04
CA ALA A 29 2.13 47.38 1.03
C ALA A 29 2.32 46.43 2.22
N SER A 30 1.29 45.67 2.63
CA SER A 30 1.42 44.61 3.63
C SER A 30 2.14 43.41 3.03
N GLY A 31 1.81 42.97 1.82
CA GLY A 31 2.48 41.87 1.12
C GLY A 31 3.91 42.21 0.66
N TYR A 32 4.22 43.48 0.40
CA TYR A 32 5.58 43.95 0.12
C TYR A 32 6.39 44.16 1.41
N ARG A 33 5.75 44.56 2.53
CA ARG A 33 6.38 44.52 3.86
C ARG A 33 6.58 43.08 4.34
N ASP A 34 5.63 42.18 4.11
CA ASP A 34 5.73 40.76 4.46
C ASP A 34 6.76 40.06 3.59
N ARG A 35 6.88 40.41 2.30
CA ARG A 35 7.99 39.95 1.43
C ARG A 35 9.34 40.54 1.84
N GLN A 36 9.42 41.82 2.20
CA GLN A 36 10.67 42.41 2.69
C GLN A 36 11.03 41.99 4.13
N LEU A 37 10.08 41.52 4.93
CA LEU A 37 10.32 40.93 6.26
C LEU A 37 10.67 39.44 6.16
N ARG A 38 10.13 38.70 5.18
CA ARG A 38 10.51 37.31 4.88
C ARG A 38 11.88 37.17 4.22
N GLU A 39 12.49 38.24 3.76
CA GLU A 39 13.80 38.21 3.11
C GLU A 39 14.99 38.20 4.09
N GLN A 40 14.81 38.21 5.41
CA GLN A 40 15.94 38.11 6.33
C GLN A 40 15.52 37.77 7.77
N GLU A 41 15.34 36.47 8.05
CA GLU A 41 15.80 35.87 9.31
C GLU A 41 16.06 34.39 9.04
N THR A 42 17.30 34.10 8.62
CA THR A 42 17.89 32.76 8.56
C THR A 42 17.98 32.16 9.97
N LEU A 43 18.26 30.86 10.08
CA LEU A 43 18.61 30.20 11.35
C LEU A 43 19.49 31.13 12.22
N PRO A 44 19.03 31.54 13.42
CA PRO A 44 19.77 32.47 14.25
C PRO A 44 20.92 31.75 14.96
N GLU A 45 22.14 32.28 14.81
CA GLU A 45 23.35 31.75 15.47
C GLU A 45 23.58 32.42 16.84
N GLU A 46 23.22 33.69 16.97
CA GLU A 46 23.47 34.50 18.17
C GLU A 46 22.45 34.27 19.31
N TRP A 47 21.39 33.50 19.05
CA TRP A 47 20.35 33.17 20.03
C TRP A 47 19.51 31.96 19.60
N VAL A 48 18.86 31.28 20.56
CA VAL A 48 17.92 30.16 20.32
C VAL A 48 16.52 30.49 20.88
N GLU A 49 15.48 30.02 20.20
CA GLU A 49 14.07 30.19 20.61
C GLU A 49 13.63 29.16 21.63
N LEU A 50 12.83 29.57 22.62
CA LEU A 50 12.27 28.66 23.62
C LEU A 50 11.38 27.58 22.99
N ALA A 51 10.74 27.89 21.85
CA ALA A 51 9.94 26.93 21.11
C ALA A 51 10.80 25.75 20.57
N GLU A 52 12.00 26.04 20.09
CA GLU A 52 12.98 25.03 19.66
C GLU A 52 13.46 24.21 20.88
N ILE A 53 13.83 24.89 21.98
CA ILE A 53 14.29 24.22 23.21
C ILE A 53 13.23 23.24 23.73
N LYS A 54 11.96 23.65 23.72
CA LYS A 54 10.86 22.82 24.17
C LYS A 54 10.77 21.51 23.38
N GLU A 55 10.96 21.57 22.06
CA GLU A 55 10.89 20.39 21.21
C GLU A 55 12.13 19.51 21.33
N GLU A 56 13.30 20.14 21.46
CA GLU A 56 14.54 19.44 21.79
C GLU A 56 14.46 18.69 23.13
N LEU A 57 13.64 19.13 24.08
CA LEU A 57 13.45 18.43 25.37
C LEU A 57 12.31 17.41 25.36
N SER A 58 11.64 17.19 24.21
CA SER A 58 10.47 16.31 24.11
C SER A 58 10.78 14.81 24.21
N PHE A 59 12.05 14.40 24.16
CA PHE A 59 12.48 13.02 24.38
C PHE A 59 12.54 12.63 25.88
N GLY A 60 12.46 13.61 26.79
CA GLY A 60 12.66 13.41 28.22
C GLY A 60 11.42 12.96 29.00
N VAL A 61 11.56 12.86 30.33
CA VAL A 61 10.51 12.38 31.25
C VAL A 61 9.29 13.31 31.33
N TYR A 62 9.43 14.58 30.94
CA TYR A 62 8.38 15.59 31.02
C TYR A 62 7.57 15.66 29.72
N GLY A 63 6.25 15.73 29.86
CA GLY A 63 5.34 15.86 28.72
C GLY A 63 5.31 17.28 28.15
N GLN A 64 4.70 17.43 26.97
CA GLN A 64 4.62 18.72 26.28
C GLN A 64 3.86 19.81 27.10
N GLU A 65 2.87 19.40 27.90
CA GLU A 65 2.15 20.30 28.83
C GLU A 65 3.02 20.80 29.98
N ASP A 66 3.91 19.96 30.51
CA ASP A 66 4.86 20.33 31.57
C ASP A 66 5.83 21.40 31.07
N TRP A 67 6.30 21.27 29.83
CA TRP A 67 7.19 22.23 29.20
C TRP A 67 6.47 23.54 28.84
N ASN A 68 5.22 23.48 28.35
CA ASN A 68 4.41 24.67 28.13
C ASN A 68 4.27 25.48 29.43
N SER A 69 3.83 24.82 30.50
CA SER A 69 3.63 25.45 31.81
C SER A 69 4.92 26.09 32.34
N PHE A 70 6.07 25.43 32.15
CA PHE A 70 7.36 25.98 32.55
C PHE A 70 7.74 27.24 31.74
N PHE A 71 7.74 27.15 30.41
CA PHE A 71 8.20 28.25 29.57
C PHE A 71 7.23 29.46 29.57
N GLU A 72 5.93 29.26 29.80
CA GLU A 72 4.94 30.33 29.96
C GLU A 72 5.20 31.24 31.18
N THR A 73 6.04 30.81 32.13
CA THR A 73 6.43 31.65 33.28
C THR A 73 7.38 32.79 32.90
N PHE A 74 7.97 32.74 31.70
CA PHE A 74 8.90 33.74 31.20
C PHE A 74 8.24 34.62 30.12
N SER A 75 8.48 35.93 30.19
CA SER A 75 7.83 36.91 29.30
C SER A 75 8.47 37.05 27.90
N GLY A 76 9.52 36.27 27.60
CA GLY A 76 10.27 36.32 26.35
C GLY A 76 10.20 35.01 25.56
N ASP A 77 10.60 35.05 24.30
CA ASP A 77 10.59 33.95 23.33
C ASP A 77 11.96 33.31 23.10
N ARG A 78 13.02 33.86 23.72
CA ARG A 78 14.42 33.44 23.53
C ARG A 78 15.03 32.91 24.81
N LEU A 79 15.94 31.96 24.67
CA LEU A 79 16.72 31.44 25.79
C LEU A 79 17.71 32.51 26.30
N THR A 80 17.64 32.78 27.61
CA THR A 80 18.59 33.65 28.33
C THR A 80 19.33 32.85 29.41
N GLY A 81 20.42 33.40 29.93
CA GLY A 81 21.16 32.78 31.03
C GLY A 81 20.30 32.49 32.28
N GLU A 82 19.33 33.36 32.58
CA GLU A 82 18.34 33.16 33.65
C GLU A 82 17.48 31.92 33.38
N ILE A 83 16.86 31.84 32.19
CA ILE A 83 15.98 30.74 31.81
C ILE A 83 16.76 29.42 31.76
N LEU A 84 18.00 29.45 31.25
CA LEU A 84 18.89 28.29 31.21
C LEU A 84 19.20 27.76 32.62
N GLY A 85 19.47 28.66 33.58
CA GLY A 85 19.68 28.27 34.98
C GLY A 85 18.46 27.59 35.61
N GLU A 86 17.28 28.18 35.42
CA GLU A 86 16.00 27.62 35.90
C GLU A 86 15.64 26.30 35.22
N LEU A 87 15.94 26.16 33.92
CA LEU A 87 15.73 24.93 33.16
C LEU A 87 16.58 23.79 33.73
N LEU A 88 17.88 24.04 33.95
CA LEU A 88 18.78 23.05 34.53
C LEU A 88 18.40 22.69 35.98
N ALA A 89 17.90 23.66 36.75
CA ALA A 89 17.37 23.39 38.09
C ALA A 89 16.13 22.49 38.04
N LYS A 90 15.18 22.74 37.11
CA LYS A 90 14.00 21.90 36.89
C LYS A 90 14.38 20.47 36.48
N LEU A 91 15.40 20.34 35.62
CA LEU A 91 15.95 19.05 35.21
C LEU A 91 16.82 18.37 36.28
N GLN A 92 17.12 19.06 37.39
CA GLN A 92 18.05 18.62 38.45
C GLN A 92 19.48 18.37 37.94
N LEU A 93 19.92 19.16 36.96
CA LEU A 93 21.21 19.04 36.29
C LEU A 93 22.21 20.17 36.62
N SER A 94 21.85 21.11 37.49
CA SER A 94 22.67 22.30 37.80
C SER A 94 24.10 21.99 38.27
N ASP A 95 24.32 20.87 38.96
CA ASP A 95 25.64 20.46 39.46
C ASP A 95 26.40 19.54 38.48
N TYR A 96 25.77 19.14 37.37
CA TYR A 96 26.28 18.14 36.43
C TYR A 96 26.62 18.71 35.07
N ILE A 97 26.12 19.90 34.73
CA ILE A 97 26.32 20.55 33.43
C ILE A 97 27.20 21.78 33.60
N GLU A 98 28.23 21.86 32.76
CA GLU A 98 29.04 23.08 32.63
C GLU A 98 28.31 24.11 31.77
N ILE A 99 28.07 25.30 32.35
CA ILE A 99 27.42 26.43 31.68
C ILE A 99 28.49 27.44 31.25
N PRO A 100 28.47 27.94 29.99
CA PRO A 100 29.35 29.02 29.55
C PRO A 100 29.20 30.29 30.40
N VAL A 101 30.27 31.08 30.54
CA VAL A 101 30.25 32.29 31.38
C VAL A 101 29.41 33.38 30.70
N MET A 102 28.19 33.61 31.21
CA MET A 102 27.24 34.58 30.67
C MET A 102 26.46 35.31 31.79
N ARG A 103 25.84 36.45 31.45
CA ARG A 103 24.94 37.19 32.37
C ARG A 103 23.52 36.60 32.31
N GLU A 104 22.75 36.73 33.39
CA GLU A 104 21.35 36.26 33.46
C GLU A 104 20.47 36.80 32.30
N SER A 105 20.63 38.08 31.95
CA SER A 105 19.87 38.71 30.85
C SER A 105 20.48 38.52 29.45
N GLN A 106 21.64 37.85 29.35
CA GLN A 106 22.28 37.58 28.07
C GLN A 106 21.54 36.46 27.35
N LYS A 107 21.30 36.63 26.05
CA LYS A 107 20.76 35.57 25.19
C LYS A 107 21.81 34.48 25.02
N VAL A 108 21.38 33.23 25.08
CA VAL A 108 22.25 32.07 24.88
C VAL A 108 22.42 31.84 23.39
N SER A 109 23.67 31.87 22.90
CA SER A 109 23.97 31.59 21.48
C SER A 109 23.66 30.14 21.13
N ARG A 110 23.51 29.82 19.84
CA ARG A 110 23.28 28.44 19.39
C ARG A 110 24.48 27.55 19.72
N GLU A 111 25.70 28.07 19.60
CA GLU A 111 26.92 27.37 19.99
C GLU A 111 26.92 27.03 21.50
N ASP A 112 26.62 28.01 22.35
CA ASP A 112 26.53 27.81 23.81
C ASP A 112 25.41 26.83 24.17
N TRP A 113 24.27 26.92 23.50
CA TRP A 113 23.16 26.02 23.71
C TRP A 113 23.50 24.59 23.29
N ASN A 114 24.08 24.38 22.11
CA ASN A 114 24.50 23.05 21.65
C ASN A 114 25.49 22.40 22.63
N TYR A 115 26.39 23.18 23.22
CA TYR A 115 27.32 22.70 24.25
C TYR A 115 26.59 22.20 25.50
N VAL A 116 25.58 22.94 25.97
CA VAL A 116 24.75 22.53 27.10
C VAL A 116 23.87 21.34 26.74
N TYR A 117 23.18 21.39 25.60
CA TYR A 117 22.23 20.37 25.16
C TYR A 117 22.92 19.03 24.91
N GLY A 118 24.14 19.01 24.35
CA GLY A 118 24.94 17.79 24.25
C GLY A 118 25.17 17.11 25.61
N GLN A 119 25.47 17.90 26.66
CA GLN A 119 25.60 17.36 28.02
C GLN A 119 24.25 16.90 28.60
N ILE A 120 23.13 17.56 28.24
CA ILE A 120 21.79 17.10 28.61
C ILE A 120 21.51 15.73 27.99
N LEU A 121 21.81 15.55 26.70
CA LEU A 121 21.65 14.26 26.01
C LEU A 121 22.50 13.17 26.67
N ASP A 122 23.77 13.44 26.95
CA ASP A 122 24.67 12.48 27.61
C ASP A 122 24.16 11.99 28.99
N LEU A 123 23.36 12.81 29.68
CA LEU A 123 22.83 12.51 31.01
C LEU A 123 21.39 11.96 30.99
N LEU A 124 20.56 12.37 30.04
CA LEU A 124 19.12 12.08 30.03
C LEU A 124 18.66 11.19 28.87
N ASP A 125 19.35 11.19 27.73
CA ASP A 125 18.99 10.37 26.56
C ASP A 125 19.67 8.98 26.64
N MET A 126 19.25 8.21 27.64
CA MET A 126 19.85 6.90 27.94
C MET A 126 19.64 5.85 26.84
N GLU A 127 18.67 6.07 25.96
CA GLU A 127 18.35 5.19 24.82
C GLU A 127 19.00 5.66 23.52
N TYR A 128 19.72 6.79 23.53
CA TYR A 128 20.30 7.43 22.34
C TYR A 128 19.24 7.66 21.25
N ALA A 129 18.05 8.08 21.67
CA ALA A 129 16.92 8.33 20.78
C ALA A 129 17.16 9.55 19.88
N VAL A 130 17.90 10.55 20.37
CA VAL A 130 18.25 11.76 19.62
C VAL A 130 19.56 11.52 18.86
N THR A 131 19.50 11.70 17.55
CA THR A 131 20.65 11.57 16.65
C THR A 131 20.99 12.91 16.00
N LYS A 132 22.28 13.18 15.83
CA LYS A 132 22.74 14.27 14.96
C LYS A 132 22.77 13.78 13.53
N THR A 133 21.95 14.38 12.67
CA THR A 133 21.86 14.03 11.26
C THR A 133 22.27 15.21 10.40
N GLU A 134 23.23 15.01 9.51
CA GLU A 134 23.63 16.00 8.52
C GLU A 134 22.82 15.78 7.24
N PHE A 135 22.16 16.82 6.76
CA PHE A 135 21.31 16.74 5.57
C PHE A 135 21.33 18.02 4.75
N LEU A 136 21.09 17.88 3.45
CA LEU A 136 20.83 18.96 2.51
C LEU A 136 19.33 19.19 2.41
N VAL A 137 18.89 20.41 2.65
CA VAL A 137 17.48 20.80 2.44
C VAL A 137 17.23 20.97 0.94
N VAL A 138 16.32 20.18 0.39
CA VAL A 138 15.91 20.20 -1.01
C VAL A 138 14.66 21.05 -1.19
N ASP A 139 13.71 20.98 -0.26
CA ASP A 139 12.53 21.85 -0.21
C ASP A 139 11.92 21.86 1.21
N VAL A 140 10.99 22.79 1.44
CA VAL A 140 10.26 22.93 2.72
C VAL A 140 8.78 23.15 2.43
N MET A 141 7.94 22.22 2.92
CA MET A 141 6.49 22.34 2.85
C MET A 141 5.92 22.86 4.16
N GLU A 142 5.28 24.03 4.12
CA GLU A 142 4.55 24.60 5.27
C GLU A 142 3.16 23.95 5.42
N ALA A 143 2.81 23.51 6.63
CA ALA A 143 1.46 23.04 6.95
C ALA A 143 0.95 23.65 8.27
N GLU A 144 -0.36 23.61 8.50
CA GLU A 144 -0.99 24.31 9.65
C GLU A 144 -0.47 23.85 11.02
N ASN A 145 -0.04 22.59 11.15
CA ASN A 145 0.36 22.00 12.43
C ASN A 145 1.85 21.61 12.52
N GLN A 146 2.48 21.23 11.40
CA GLN A 146 3.90 20.86 11.33
C GLN A 146 4.42 21.05 9.90
N ASN A 147 5.63 21.56 9.76
CA ASN A 147 6.33 21.67 8.49
C ASN A 147 6.98 20.33 8.12
N VAL A 148 7.21 20.10 6.83
CA VAL A 148 7.97 18.95 6.33
C VAL A 148 9.19 19.47 5.58
N ILE A 149 10.38 19.06 6.04
CA ILE A 149 11.65 19.39 5.39
C ILE A 149 12.02 18.20 4.50
N MET A 150 12.08 18.43 3.19
CA MET A 150 12.49 17.43 2.22
C MET A 150 14.01 17.48 2.09
N THR A 151 14.69 16.34 2.25
CA THR A 151 16.16 16.31 2.29
C THR A 151 16.77 15.20 1.45
N ASN A 152 18.10 15.25 1.28
CA ASN A 152 18.84 14.14 0.68
C ASN A 152 18.97 12.88 1.58
N LYS A 153 18.38 12.89 2.77
CA LYS A 153 18.31 11.77 3.72
C LYS A 153 16.89 11.28 3.98
N GLY A 154 15.90 11.79 3.24
CA GLY A 154 14.48 11.56 3.48
C GLY A 154 13.80 12.79 4.09
N ASP A 155 12.51 12.66 4.36
CA ASP A 155 11.68 13.76 4.82
C ASP A 155 11.62 13.80 6.35
N PHE A 156 11.78 14.99 6.92
CA PHE A 156 11.67 15.20 8.36
C PHE A 156 10.49 16.13 8.68
N CYS A 157 9.59 15.68 9.54
CA CYS A 157 8.57 16.54 10.12
C CYS A 157 9.21 17.45 11.19
N THR A 158 8.80 18.71 11.25
CA THR A 158 9.27 19.65 12.27
C THR A 158 8.19 20.67 12.61
N VAL A 159 8.21 21.17 13.85
CA VAL A 159 7.42 22.36 14.22
C VAL A 159 8.28 23.62 14.22
N LEU A 160 9.56 23.50 13.89
CA LEU A 160 10.47 24.63 13.76
C LEU A 160 10.05 25.53 12.58
N PRO A 161 10.33 26.84 12.65
CA PRO A 161 9.97 27.77 11.59
C PRO A 161 10.58 27.36 10.24
N ALA A 162 9.76 27.36 9.18
CA ALA A 162 10.26 27.08 7.82
C ALA A 162 11.39 28.03 7.39
N SER A 163 11.41 29.26 7.93
CA SER A 163 12.47 30.25 7.68
C SER A 163 13.87 29.82 8.15
N TYR A 164 13.98 28.82 9.04
CA TYR A 164 15.28 28.28 9.45
C TYR A 164 15.97 27.55 8.29
N PHE A 165 15.18 26.96 7.39
CA PHE A 165 15.64 26.04 6.36
C PHE A 165 15.62 26.72 5.00
N LYS A 166 16.81 26.96 4.45
CA LYS A 166 16.99 27.50 3.11
C LYS A 166 17.21 26.35 2.14
N GLN A 167 16.48 26.40 1.03
CA GLN A 167 16.66 25.47 -0.08
C GLN A 167 18.13 25.44 -0.53
N TRP A 168 18.64 24.23 -0.79
CA TRP A 168 20.00 23.93 -1.23
C TRP A 168 21.11 24.14 -0.19
N ASN A 169 20.76 24.45 1.06
CA ASN A 169 21.72 24.59 2.14
C ASN A 169 21.83 23.32 2.98
N GLY A 170 23.03 23.05 3.50
CA GLY A 170 23.30 21.96 4.42
C GLY A 170 23.08 22.34 5.88
N TYR A 171 22.60 21.39 6.67
CA TYR A 171 22.31 21.55 8.10
C TYR A 171 22.76 20.33 8.89
N GLU A 172 23.15 20.54 10.15
CA GLU A 172 23.20 19.48 11.16
C GLU A 172 21.96 19.65 12.05
N GLY A 173 21.06 18.66 12.01
CA GLY A 173 19.83 18.65 12.81
C GLY A 173 19.87 17.62 13.94
N TYR A 174 19.15 17.92 15.01
CA TYR A 174 18.81 16.94 16.05
C TYR A 174 17.52 16.24 15.66
N CYS A 175 17.58 14.92 15.50
CA CYS A 175 16.50 14.11 14.96
C CYS A 175 16.10 12.96 15.89
N VAL A 176 14.80 12.71 16.00
CA VAL A 176 14.22 11.53 16.64
C VAL A 176 13.28 10.89 15.63
N GLU A 177 13.56 9.65 15.24
CA GLU A 177 12.88 8.98 14.14
C GLU A 177 12.83 9.89 12.88
N ASN A 178 11.63 10.17 12.36
CA ASN A 178 11.42 11.05 11.20
C ASN A 178 11.10 12.51 11.58
N ARG A 179 11.50 12.96 12.78
CA ARG A 179 11.29 14.34 13.23
C ARG A 179 12.60 15.08 13.41
N CYS A 180 12.71 16.28 12.85
CA CYS A 180 13.77 17.24 13.18
C CYS A 180 13.28 18.11 14.33
N ILE A 181 13.81 17.89 15.53
CA ILE A 181 13.39 18.56 16.76
C ILE A 181 14.21 19.81 17.08
N GLY A 182 15.39 19.95 16.49
CA GLY A 182 16.30 21.08 16.69
C GLY A 182 17.34 21.19 15.57
N VAL A 183 18.02 22.33 15.47
CA VAL A 183 19.08 22.54 14.47
C VAL A 183 20.38 22.92 15.16
N ALA A 184 21.40 22.06 15.07
CA ALA A 184 22.71 22.38 15.63
C ALA A 184 23.39 23.51 14.86
N GLY A 185 23.24 23.58 13.54
CA GLY A 185 23.77 24.69 12.76
C GLY A 185 23.73 24.45 11.24
N THR A 186 24.28 25.41 10.51
CA THR A 186 24.46 25.32 9.05
C THR A 186 25.82 24.69 8.68
N LEU A 187 25.84 23.93 7.58
CA LEU A 187 27.02 23.22 7.10
C LEU A 187 27.46 23.75 5.72
N LYS A 188 28.73 24.17 5.62
CA LYS A 188 29.34 24.69 4.39
C LYS A 188 30.22 23.67 3.67
N LYS A 189 29.76 22.43 3.63
CA LYS A 189 30.45 21.31 2.95
C LYS A 189 29.66 20.85 1.73
N GLU A 190 30.25 19.94 0.96
CA GLU A 190 29.56 19.30 -0.16
C GLU A 190 28.49 18.32 0.33
N PHE A 191 27.32 18.40 -0.29
CA PHE A 191 26.25 17.43 -0.20
C PHE A 191 25.91 16.92 -1.60
N THR A 192 25.39 15.70 -1.66
CA THR A 192 25.05 15.04 -2.92
C THR A 192 23.57 14.68 -2.93
N LEU A 193 22.92 14.92 -4.06
CA LEU A 193 21.67 14.28 -4.46
C LEU A 193 22.04 13.11 -5.36
N ASP A 194 22.07 11.92 -4.77
CA ASP A 194 22.49 10.71 -5.46
C ASP A 194 21.43 10.24 -6.46
N ASN A 195 21.88 9.67 -7.58
CA ASN A 195 21.05 8.96 -8.56
C ASN A 195 19.88 9.79 -9.14
N THR A 196 20.07 11.11 -9.26
CA THR A 196 19.08 12.05 -9.78
C THR A 196 18.92 11.91 -11.29
N TYR A 197 17.70 12.04 -11.82
CA TYR A 197 17.49 12.09 -13.28
C TYR A 197 17.55 13.52 -13.80
N LEU A 198 18.63 13.85 -14.50
CA LEU A 198 18.79 15.11 -15.21
C LEU A 198 17.90 15.12 -16.45
N THR A 199 16.99 16.10 -16.53
CA THR A 199 16.04 16.26 -17.64
C THR A 199 16.49 17.29 -18.66
N ASP A 200 17.13 18.38 -18.21
CA ASP A 200 17.74 19.37 -19.09
C ASP A 200 18.96 20.01 -18.42
N CYS A 201 19.95 20.40 -19.23
CA CYS A 201 21.17 21.04 -18.76
C CYS A 201 21.61 22.12 -19.75
N THR A 202 21.44 23.37 -19.32
CA THR A 202 21.91 24.54 -20.05
C THR A 202 23.18 25.10 -19.39
N LYS A 203 23.72 26.17 -19.97
CA LYS A 203 24.86 26.87 -19.38
C LYS A 203 24.55 27.50 -18.02
N ASP A 204 23.30 27.93 -17.86
CA ASP A 204 22.85 28.81 -16.78
C ASP A 204 21.91 28.10 -15.80
N SER A 205 21.42 26.90 -16.12
CA SER A 205 20.50 26.14 -15.27
C SER A 205 20.54 24.63 -15.51
N VAL A 206 20.05 23.90 -14.52
CA VAL A 206 19.73 22.47 -14.63
C VAL A 206 18.30 22.20 -14.18
N ASP A 207 17.63 21.29 -14.90
CA ASP A 207 16.31 20.78 -14.55
C ASP A 207 16.42 19.28 -14.28
N PHE A 208 15.88 18.82 -13.16
CA PHE A 208 16.03 17.43 -12.75
C PHE A 208 14.87 16.92 -11.91
N LEU A 209 14.73 15.59 -11.88
CA LEU A 209 13.77 14.86 -11.06
C LEU A 209 14.47 14.20 -9.88
N TYR A 210 14.00 14.49 -8.68
CA TYR A 210 14.50 13.91 -7.44
C TYR A 210 13.36 13.70 -6.43
N ALA A 211 13.30 12.53 -5.80
CA ALA A 211 12.31 12.19 -4.78
C ALA A 211 10.85 12.55 -5.17
N GLY A 212 10.47 12.31 -6.43
CA GLY A 212 9.11 12.53 -6.93
C GLY A 212 8.78 13.95 -7.39
N ALA A 213 9.71 14.90 -7.27
CA ALA A 213 9.49 16.30 -7.65
C ALA A 213 10.47 16.78 -8.73
N VAL A 214 10.03 17.76 -9.52
CA VAL A 214 10.84 18.45 -10.53
C VAL A 214 11.46 19.68 -9.89
N TYR A 215 12.77 19.84 -10.05
CA TYR A 215 13.52 20.98 -9.55
C TYR A 215 14.23 21.71 -10.68
N HIS A 216 14.30 23.04 -10.53
CA HIS A 216 15.07 23.95 -11.36
C HIS A 216 16.13 24.63 -10.50
N LYS A 217 17.40 24.57 -10.91
CA LYS A 217 18.50 25.26 -10.22
C LYS A 217 19.34 26.08 -11.20
N GLU A 218 19.42 27.38 -10.96
CA GLU A 218 20.37 28.26 -11.65
C GLU A 218 21.81 27.94 -11.24
N THR A 219 22.73 28.05 -12.19
CA THR A 219 24.16 27.82 -12.00
C THR A 219 24.99 28.96 -12.59
N ALA A 220 26.12 29.29 -11.95
CA ALA A 220 27.03 30.33 -12.41
C ALA A 220 27.97 29.88 -13.54
N SER A 221 28.18 28.56 -13.71
CA SER A 221 28.92 27.96 -14.83
C SER A 221 28.91 26.43 -14.73
N LEU A 222 28.24 25.77 -15.67
CA LEU A 222 28.43 24.34 -15.96
C LEU A 222 28.93 24.15 -17.39
N THR A 223 29.43 22.94 -17.66
CA THR A 223 29.76 22.51 -19.02
C THR A 223 28.45 22.33 -19.80
N GLU A 224 28.23 23.11 -20.86
CA GLU A 224 27.04 23.00 -21.71
C GLU A 224 26.89 21.59 -22.31
N GLY A 225 25.65 21.12 -22.46
CA GLY A 225 25.30 20.04 -23.38
C GLY A 225 25.34 18.63 -22.83
N VAL A 226 25.08 18.44 -21.53
CA VAL A 226 24.84 17.10 -20.97
C VAL A 226 23.44 16.63 -21.39
N SER A 227 23.36 15.51 -22.10
CA SER A 227 22.07 14.90 -22.48
C SER A 227 21.34 14.33 -21.25
N PRO A 228 20.00 14.19 -21.28
CA PRO A 228 19.25 13.61 -20.17
C PRO A 228 19.79 12.26 -19.72
N CYS A 229 20.07 12.12 -18.43
CA CYS A 229 20.76 10.95 -17.87
C CYS A 229 20.63 10.90 -16.35
N VAL A 230 21.00 9.77 -15.76
CA VAL A 230 21.18 9.68 -14.30
C VAL A 230 22.54 10.24 -13.91
N CYS A 231 22.56 11.10 -12.90
CA CYS A 231 23.77 11.71 -12.37
C CYS A 231 23.63 12.02 -10.88
N ASP A 232 24.76 12.22 -10.22
CA ASP A 232 24.76 12.82 -8.88
C ASP A 232 24.90 14.34 -9.00
N ILE A 233 24.03 15.09 -8.33
CA ILE A 233 24.10 16.56 -8.24
C ILE A 233 24.82 16.93 -6.95
N VAL A 234 25.95 17.63 -7.07
CA VAL A 234 26.77 18.04 -5.92
C VAL A 234 26.56 19.53 -5.66
N LEU A 235 26.23 19.84 -4.41
CA LEU A 235 25.92 21.19 -3.94
C LEU A 235 26.79 21.55 -2.74
N ALA A 236 27.26 22.81 -2.68
CA ALA A 236 27.94 23.36 -1.52
C ALA A 236 27.54 24.83 -1.34
N ASP A 237 27.19 25.21 -0.10
CA ASP A 237 26.79 26.59 0.26
C ASP A 237 25.68 27.16 -0.64
N GLY A 238 24.69 26.33 -1.00
CA GLY A 238 23.57 26.71 -1.87
C GLY A 238 23.86 26.70 -3.37
N GLU A 239 25.11 26.45 -3.77
CA GLU A 239 25.53 26.47 -5.16
C GLU A 239 25.87 25.09 -5.70
N LEU A 240 25.53 24.88 -6.97
CA LEU A 240 25.83 23.63 -7.67
C LEU A 240 27.31 23.64 -8.07
N THR A 241 28.07 22.66 -7.57
CA THR A 241 29.52 22.58 -7.76
C THR A 241 29.93 21.54 -8.80
N ALA A 242 29.15 20.45 -8.96
CA ALA A 242 29.42 19.43 -9.96
C ALA A 242 28.17 18.64 -10.36
N LEU A 243 28.21 18.12 -11.59
CA LEU A 243 27.35 17.04 -12.07
C LEU A 243 28.22 15.81 -12.33
N ARG A 244 27.90 14.68 -11.71
CA ARG A 244 28.64 13.41 -11.88
C ARG A 244 27.76 12.41 -12.64
N VAL A 245 27.91 12.38 -13.97
CA VAL A 245 27.12 11.51 -14.85
C VAL A 245 27.48 10.04 -14.67
N LYS A 246 26.48 9.17 -14.55
CA LYS A 246 26.64 7.70 -14.51
C LYS A 246 26.40 7.15 -15.91
N GLN A 247 27.43 6.56 -16.52
CA GLN A 247 27.41 6.14 -17.93
C GLN A 247 27.22 4.64 -18.13
N GLU A 248 27.49 3.83 -17.11
CA GLU A 248 27.38 2.37 -17.24
C GLU A 248 25.92 1.96 -17.12
N THR A 249 25.44 1.22 -18.10
CA THR A 249 24.09 0.66 -18.09
C THR A 249 24.09 -0.80 -18.52
N ILE A 250 23.11 -1.54 -18.03
CA ILE A 250 22.78 -2.90 -18.48
C ILE A 250 21.29 -2.94 -18.80
N GLU A 251 20.86 -3.86 -19.66
CA GLU A 251 19.45 -4.02 -20.03
C GLU A 251 18.98 -5.44 -19.74
N GLY A 252 17.77 -5.57 -19.20
CA GLY A 252 17.18 -6.88 -18.96
C GLY A 252 15.80 -6.82 -18.31
N GLU A 253 15.21 -8.00 -18.14
CA GLU A 253 13.95 -8.17 -17.42
C GLU A 253 14.21 -8.31 -15.91
N LEU A 254 13.45 -7.56 -15.10
CA LEU A 254 13.44 -7.71 -13.65
C LEU A 254 12.76 -9.04 -13.30
N LEU A 255 13.44 -9.89 -12.52
CA LEU A 255 12.92 -11.19 -12.11
C LEU A 255 12.42 -11.22 -10.68
N SER A 256 13.09 -10.52 -9.77
CA SER A 256 12.70 -10.33 -8.38
C SER A 256 13.38 -9.08 -7.81
N TYR A 257 12.84 -8.54 -6.73
CA TYR A 257 13.51 -7.52 -5.92
C TYR A 257 13.12 -7.66 -4.46
N ASP A 258 14.00 -7.21 -3.59
CA ASP A 258 13.77 -7.00 -2.15
C ASP A 258 14.37 -5.64 -1.74
N ASP A 259 14.52 -5.39 -0.44
CA ASP A 259 14.99 -4.11 0.08
C ASP A 259 16.48 -3.82 -0.22
N GLU A 260 17.26 -4.84 -0.59
CA GLU A 260 18.72 -4.72 -0.75
C GLU A 260 19.21 -5.17 -2.13
N THR A 261 18.44 -5.99 -2.84
CA THR A 261 18.86 -6.66 -4.07
C THR A 261 17.78 -6.67 -5.14
N ILE A 262 18.24 -6.64 -6.39
CA ILE A 262 17.41 -6.91 -7.57
C ILE A 262 18.01 -8.04 -8.39
N GLU A 263 17.17 -8.94 -8.91
CA GLU A 263 17.58 -10.01 -9.81
C GLU A 263 17.20 -9.64 -11.25
N ILE A 264 18.19 -9.59 -12.13
CA ILE A 264 18.00 -9.26 -13.54
C ILE A 264 18.31 -10.49 -14.38
N LYS A 265 17.42 -10.81 -15.32
CA LYS A 265 17.59 -11.94 -16.24
C LYS A 265 18.91 -11.83 -16.99
N GLY A 266 19.74 -12.86 -16.90
CA GLY A 266 21.07 -12.92 -17.53
C GLY A 266 22.22 -12.29 -16.73
N TYR A 267 21.92 -11.53 -15.67
CA TYR A 267 22.93 -10.89 -14.81
C TYR A 267 22.91 -11.42 -13.36
N GLY A 268 21.83 -12.06 -12.94
CA GLY A 268 21.67 -12.57 -11.58
C GLY A 268 21.32 -11.48 -10.56
N LYS A 269 21.58 -11.73 -9.28
CA LYS A 269 21.32 -10.79 -8.19
C LYS A 269 22.40 -9.72 -8.11
N LEU A 270 21.98 -8.47 -8.09
CA LEU A 270 22.81 -7.28 -7.89
C LEU A 270 22.31 -6.50 -6.67
N CYS A 271 23.23 -5.95 -5.89
CA CYS A 271 22.87 -5.12 -4.73
C CYS A 271 22.55 -3.68 -5.17
N HIS A 272 21.75 -2.99 -4.36
CA HIS A 272 21.62 -1.53 -4.37
C HIS A 272 21.74 -0.98 -2.94
N THR A 273 21.84 0.33 -2.81
CA THR A 273 21.90 1.00 -1.51
C THR A 273 20.84 2.09 -1.43
N GLY A 274 20.13 2.13 -0.30
CA GLY A 274 19.03 3.06 -0.10
C GLY A 274 17.87 2.86 -1.08
N LYS A 275 17.03 3.89 -1.21
CA LYS A 275 15.90 3.90 -2.16
C LYS A 275 16.45 3.86 -3.58
N LEU A 276 16.09 2.84 -4.34
CA LEU A 276 16.44 2.72 -5.77
C LEU A 276 15.45 3.56 -6.60
N PRO A 277 15.87 4.69 -7.21
CA PRO A 277 14.98 5.52 -8.00
C PRO A 277 14.63 4.83 -9.33
N VAL A 278 13.37 4.96 -9.72
CA VAL A 278 12.83 4.45 -10.98
C VAL A 278 12.31 5.64 -11.78
N TYR A 279 12.76 5.77 -13.02
CA TYR A 279 12.39 6.88 -13.89
C TYR A 279 11.69 6.37 -15.14
N GLN A 280 10.46 6.81 -15.35
CA GLN A 280 9.82 6.71 -16.64
C GLN A 280 10.38 7.81 -17.54
N THR A 281 10.92 7.42 -18.69
CA THR A 281 11.57 8.36 -19.62
C THR A 281 10.94 8.39 -21.01
N TYR A 282 9.87 7.63 -21.22
CA TYR A 282 9.00 7.76 -22.38
C TYR A 282 7.81 8.66 -22.05
N GLY A 283 7.30 9.37 -23.07
CA GLY A 283 6.20 10.31 -22.87
C GLY A 283 6.60 11.46 -21.94
N GLU A 284 5.77 11.72 -20.92
CA GLU A 284 6.12 12.65 -19.84
C GLU A 284 7.07 11.96 -18.86
N VAL A 285 8.22 12.60 -18.62
CA VAL A 285 9.26 12.06 -17.74
C VAL A 285 8.83 12.24 -16.29
N SER A 286 8.85 11.16 -15.50
CA SER A 286 8.50 11.22 -14.08
C SER A 286 9.26 10.15 -13.28
N GLU A 287 9.42 10.37 -11.98
CA GLU A 287 9.80 9.29 -11.06
C GLU A 287 8.60 8.33 -10.86
N LYS A 288 8.90 7.06 -10.66
CA LYS A 288 7.99 5.94 -10.51
C LYS A 288 8.41 5.08 -9.31
N SER A 289 7.55 4.14 -8.95
CA SER A 289 7.86 3.09 -7.99
C SER A 289 8.55 1.91 -8.69
N ILE A 290 9.32 1.12 -7.96
CA ILE A 290 9.81 -0.17 -8.46
C ILE A 290 8.66 -1.14 -8.78
N SER A 291 7.51 -0.99 -8.12
CA SER A 291 6.29 -1.74 -8.46
C SER A 291 5.77 -1.44 -9.87
N ASP A 292 6.10 -0.27 -10.44
CA ASP A 292 5.78 0.04 -11.84
C ASP A 292 6.64 -0.76 -12.83
N VAL A 293 7.65 -1.49 -12.34
CA VAL A 293 8.48 -2.40 -13.14
C VAL A 293 7.87 -3.80 -13.16
N THR A 294 7.08 -4.10 -14.18
CA THR A 294 6.39 -5.40 -14.32
C THR A 294 7.40 -6.54 -14.51
N LEU A 295 7.48 -7.44 -13.51
CA LEU A 295 8.44 -8.54 -13.51
C LEU A 295 8.30 -9.41 -14.77
N GLY A 296 9.41 -9.77 -15.41
CA GLY A 296 9.44 -10.62 -16.62
C GLY A 296 8.67 -10.10 -17.85
N ASN A 297 8.01 -8.93 -17.77
CA ASN A 297 7.12 -8.40 -18.81
C ASN A 297 7.56 -7.01 -19.29
N MET A 298 8.72 -6.55 -18.85
CA MET A 298 9.29 -5.28 -19.26
C MET A 298 10.81 -5.41 -19.40
N ASN A 299 11.33 -5.00 -20.54
CA ASN A 299 12.78 -4.80 -20.70
C ASN A 299 13.10 -3.39 -20.21
N VAL A 300 13.92 -3.30 -19.17
CA VAL A 300 14.30 -2.02 -18.57
C VAL A 300 15.81 -1.83 -18.65
N GLU A 301 16.22 -0.57 -18.66
CA GLU A 301 17.62 -0.19 -18.59
C GLU A 301 17.97 0.12 -17.14
N TYR A 302 19.06 -0.44 -16.64
CA TYR A 302 19.55 -0.24 -15.28
C TYR A 302 20.84 0.56 -15.35
N VAL A 303 20.89 1.69 -14.64
CA VAL A 303 22.12 2.45 -14.47
C VAL A 303 22.92 1.82 -13.35
N THR A 304 24.18 1.48 -13.62
CA THR A 304 25.06 0.81 -12.67
C THR A 304 26.25 1.69 -12.30
N GLY A 305 26.77 1.51 -11.09
CA GLY A 305 27.96 2.19 -10.59
C GLY A 305 28.55 1.44 -9.41
N GLU A 306 29.88 1.31 -9.35
CA GLU A 306 30.58 0.62 -8.25
C GLU A 306 30.08 -0.81 -7.97
N LYS A 307 29.62 -1.52 -9.01
CA LYS A 307 29.00 -2.88 -8.95
C LYS A 307 27.62 -2.93 -8.26
N GLN A 308 26.95 -1.80 -8.14
CA GLN A 308 25.58 -1.71 -7.65
C GLN A 308 24.67 -1.14 -8.72
N VAL A 309 23.37 -1.36 -8.54
CA VAL A 309 22.34 -0.69 -9.35
C VAL A 309 22.03 0.66 -8.71
N CYS A 310 22.13 1.71 -9.50
CA CYS A 310 21.96 3.10 -9.09
C CYS A 310 20.57 3.64 -9.42
N ALA A 311 19.97 3.23 -10.55
CA ALA A 311 18.63 3.64 -10.95
C ALA A 311 18.05 2.66 -11.99
N ILE A 312 16.73 2.66 -12.14
CA ILE A 312 16.01 1.94 -13.20
C ILE A 312 15.38 2.95 -14.16
N LEU A 313 15.54 2.74 -15.46
CA LEU A 313 14.97 3.56 -16.52
C LEU A 313 13.93 2.75 -17.29
N ILE A 314 12.67 3.14 -17.15
CA ILE A 314 11.57 2.60 -17.95
C ILE A 314 11.53 3.37 -19.27
N ARG A 315 11.92 2.69 -20.35
CA ARG A 315 12.03 3.26 -21.70
C ARG A 315 10.78 3.05 -22.55
N GLU A 316 9.97 2.06 -22.22
CA GLU A 316 8.74 1.71 -22.93
C GLU A 316 7.72 1.15 -21.92
N PRO A 317 6.41 1.21 -22.21
CA PRO A 317 5.40 0.54 -21.39
C PRO A 317 5.61 -0.97 -21.31
N ALA A 318 5.16 -1.59 -20.22
CA ALA A 318 5.16 -3.05 -20.08
C ALA A 318 4.29 -3.73 -21.15
N VAL A 319 4.72 -4.91 -21.61
CA VAL A 319 3.97 -5.74 -22.55
C VAL A 319 3.67 -7.06 -21.85
N ILE A 320 2.44 -7.21 -21.39
CA ILE A 320 2.01 -8.39 -20.63
C ILE A 320 1.95 -9.60 -21.56
N ARG A 321 2.82 -10.58 -21.32
CA ARG A 321 2.93 -11.83 -22.08
C ARG A 321 2.95 -13.06 -21.19
N GLU A 322 3.70 -12.98 -20.10
CA GLU A 322 3.94 -14.09 -19.19
C GLU A 322 3.40 -13.78 -17.81
N ILE A 323 2.95 -14.82 -17.12
CA ILE A 323 2.60 -14.77 -15.71
C ILE A 323 3.44 -15.79 -14.96
N ARG A 324 3.70 -15.49 -13.69
CA ARG A 324 4.62 -16.21 -12.81
C ARG A 324 3.86 -16.46 -11.53
N VAL A 325 3.54 -17.71 -11.27
CA VAL A 325 2.63 -18.13 -10.19
C VAL A 325 3.46 -18.84 -9.13
N LEU A 326 3.48 -18.29 -7.91
CA LEU A 326 4.03 -18.95 -6.74
C LEU A 326 3.12 -20.11 -6.34
N LEU A 327 3.66 -21.31 -6.30
CA LEU A 327 2.92 -22.52 -5.92
C LEU A 327 3.08 -22.79 -4.43
N LEU A 328 2.03 -22.55 -3.66
CA LEU A 328 2.04 -22.75 -2.22
C LEU A 328 2.14 -24.23 -1.84
N GLY A 329 2.65 -24.51 -0.64
CA GLY A 329 2.54 -25.78 0.06
C GLY A 329 1.08 -26.14 0.32
N ASP A 330 0.80 -27.43 0.57
CA ASP A 330 -0.56 -27.88 0.92
C ASP A 330 -1.06 -27.25 2.24
N ASP A 331 -0.14 -26.77 3.08
CA ASP A 331 -0.38 -26.03 4.31
C ASP A 331 -0.44 -24.50 4.11
N GLY A 332 -0.37 -24.02 2.85
CA GLY A 332 -0.35 -22.61 2.49
C GLY A 332 1.01 -21.93 2.64
N THR A 333 2.07 -22.66 2.96
CA THR A 333 3.41 -22.09 3.08
C THR A 333 4.00 -21.71 1.73
N LYS A 334 4.79 -20.63 1.69
CA LYS A 334 5.47 -20.20 0.45
C LYS A 334 6.74 -21.02 0.15
N CYS A 335 7.38 -21.58 1.19
CA CYS A 335 8.65 -22.30 1.11
C CYS A 335 8.50 -23.78 1.50
N ARG A 336 9.13 -24.65 0.71
CA ARG A 336 9.17 -26.10 0.89
C ARG A 336 10.57 -26.54 1.30
N GLN A 337 10.67 -27.48 2.23
CA GLN A 337 11.97 -28.03 2.66
C GLN A 337 12.63 -28.93 1.60
N SER A 338 11.84 -29.50 0.70
CA SER A 338 12.33 -30.29 -0.43
C SER A 338 11.40 -30.15 -1.62
N VAL A 339 11.97 -30.28 -2.83
CA VAL A 339 11.26 -30.16 -4.11
C VAL A 339 11.75 -31.26 -5.03
N TYR A 340 10.80 -32.02 -5.58
CA TYR A 340 11.03 -33.06 -6.58
C TYR A 340 10.12 -32.82 -7.77
N LEU A 341 10.68 -32.82 -8.97
CA LEU A 341 9.96 -32.52 -10.20
C LEU A 341 10.16 -33.66 -11.22
N LYS A 342 9.15 -33.88 -12.05
CA LYS A 342 9.30 -34.61 -13.33
C LYS A 342 8.74 -33.77 -14.45
N CYS A 343 9.22 -34.01 -15.66
CA CYS A 343 8.58 -33.49 -16.87
C CYS A 343 7.96 -34.64 -17.65
N THR A 344 6.76 -34.42 -18.21
CA THR A 344 6.08 -35.43 -19.03
C THR A 344 6.72 -35.60 -20.41
N SER A 345 7.52 -34.64 -20.84
CA SER A 345 8.38 -34.69 -22.03
C SER A 345 9.85 -34.59 -21.65
N ASP A 346 10.75 -34.72 -22.63
CA ASP A 346 12.14 -34.31 -22.44
C ASP A 346 12.18 -32.83 -22.02
N ALA A 347 13.14 -32.48 -21.16
CA ALA A 347 13.22 -31.17 -20.53
C ALA A 347 14.65 -30.63 -20.48
N ALA A 348 14.76 -29.33 -20.66
CA ALA A 348 15.96 -28.55 -20.41
C ALA A 348 15.96 -28.06 -18.96
N VAL A 349 17.04 -28.36 -18.22
CA VAL A 349 17.29 -27.88 -16.87
C VAL A 349 18.42 -26.86 -16.90
N THR A 350 18.12 -25.60 -16.60
CA THR A 350 19.09 -24.50 -16.65
C THR A 350 19.44 -24.02 -15.24
N TRP A 351 20.74 -23.96 -14.94
CA TRP A 351 21.31 -23.50 -13.66
C TRP A 351 22.57 -22.69 -13.92
N GLN A 352 22.68 -21.49 -13.34
CA GLN A 352 23.84 -20.57 -13.52
C GLN A 352 24.25 -20.33 -15.00
N GLY A 353 23.28 -20.36 -15.91
CA GLY A 353 23.51 -20.19 -17.35
C GLY A 353 23.97 -21.47 -18.08
N GLU A 354 24.18 -22.59 -17.38
CA GLU A 354 24.42 -23.89 -17.98
C GLU A 354 23.11 -24.66 -18.14
N THR A 355 22.85 -25.18 -19.34
CA THR A 355 21.67 -26.00 -19.64
C THR A 355 22.06 -27.46 -19.80
N THR A 356 21.37 -28.34 -19.08
CA THR A 356 21.44 -29.79 -19.24
C THR A 356 20.10 -30.33 -19.74
N HIS A 357 20.11 -31.50 -20.38
CA HIS A 357 18.93 -32.11 -20.97
C HIS A 357 18.61 -33.42 -20.24
N VAL A 358 17.37 -33.57 -19.79
CA VAL A 358 16.88 -34.75 -19.09
C VAL A 358 15.75 -35.40 -19.87
N ALA A 359 15.73 -36.74 -19.91
CA ALA A 359 14.68 -37.48 -20.56
C ALA A 359 13.35 -37.34 -19.81
N ALA A 360 12.24 -37.48 -20.52
CA ALA A 360 10.91 -37.53 -19.93
C ALA A 360 10.84 -38.48 -18.72
N GLN A 361 10.06 -38.09 -17.70
CA GLN A 361 9.83 -38.84 -16.46
C GLN A 361 11.06 -38.99 -15.54
N THR A 362 12.20 -38.39 -15.88
CA THR A 362 13.37 -38.32 -15.00
C THR A 362 13.03 -37.47 -13.77
N LEU A 363 13.27 -38.03 -12.58
CA LEU A 363 13.09 -37.31 -11.31
C LEU A 363 14.23 -36.30 -11.13
N ILE A 364 13.88 -35.03 -10.91
CA ILE A 364 14.79 -33.93 -10.65
C ILE A 364 14.58 -33.50 -9.20
N ALA A 365 15.57 -33.73 -8.34
CA ALA A 365 15.57 -33.19 -6.98
C ALA A 365 16.29 -31.83 -6.97
N ALA A 366 15.69 -30.83 -6.31
CA ALA A 366 16.30 -29.50 -6.19
C ALA A 366 17.68 -29.56 -5.50
N SER A 367 17.83 -30.42 -4.49
CA SER A 367 19.09 -30.65 -3.77
C SER A 367 20.22 -31.18 -4.66
N ASP A 368 19.89 -31.90 -5.73
CA ASP A 368 20.88 -32.50 -6.62
C ASP A 368 21.39 -31.51 -7.67
N GLN A 369 20.55 -30.52 -8.02
CA GLN A 369 20.90 -29.47 -8.98
C GLN A 369 21.66 -28.33 -8.32
N MET A 370 21.27 -27.95 -7.11
CA MET A 370 21.81 -26.79 -6.39
C MET A 370 22.92 -27.22 -5.44
N THR A 371 24.04 -27.72 -5.99
CA THR A 371 25.16 -28.21 -5.18
C THR A 371 26.00 -27.05 -4.61
N GLY A 372 26.05 -26.91 -3.28
CA GLY A 372 26.89 -25.94 -2.56
C GLY A 372 26.12 -24.94 -1.71
N ASP A 373 26.81 -23.96 -1.13
CA ASP A 373 26.25 -22.90 -0.25
C ASP A 373 25.63 -21.72 -1.07
N THR A 374 25.31 -21.95 -2.34
CA THR A 374 24.91 -20.90 -3.28
C THR A 374 23.40 -20.79 -3.36
N GLN A 375 22.87 -19.66 -2.87
CA GLN A 375 21.55 -19.16 -3.24
C GLN A 375 21.46 -19.00 -4.76
N GLY A 376 20.32 -19.33 -5.35
CA GLY A 376 20.09 -19.13 -6.78
C GLY A 376 18.78 -19.74 -7.26
N THR A 377 18.62 -19.72 -8.57
CA THR A 377 17.43 -20.17 -9.29
C THR A 377 17.79 -21.19 -10.36
N PHE A 378 17.14 -22.37 -10.38
CA PHE A 378 17.17 -23.25 -11.56
C PHE A 378 15.78 -23.36 -12.19
N THR A 379 15.76 -23.61 -13.50
CA THR A 379 14.52 -23.69 -14.29
C THR A 379 14.45 -25.02 -15.03
N VAL A 380 13.29 -25.68 -14.94
CA VAL A 380 12.93 -26.87 -15.72
C VAL A 380 11.96 -26.45 -16.81
N THR A 381 12.34 -26.63 -18.07
CA THR A 381 11.53 -26.24 -19.23
C THR A 381 11.27 -27.46 -20.12
N PRO A 382 10.01 -27.86 -20.34
CA PRO A 382 9.65 -28.85 -21.34
C PRO A 382 10.16 -28.44 -22.72
N GLU A 383 10.84 -29.35 -23.44
CA GLU A 383 11.36 -29.06 -24.79
C GLU A 383 10.30 -29.16 -25.89
N GLN A 384 9.20 -29.82 -25.57
CA GLN A 384 8.06 -30.08 -26.44
C GLN A 384 6.77 -29.89 -25.63
N GLU A 385 5.62 -30.10 -26.25
CA GLU A 385 4.35 -30.09 -25.54
C GLU A 385 4.38 -31.10 -24.38
N GLY A 386 4.31 -30.58 -23.15
CA GLY A 386 4.50 -31.33 -21.93
C GLY A 386 4.29 -30.43 -20.71
N CYS A 387 4.19 -31.07 -19.55
CA CYS A 387 3.98 -30.41 -18.28
C CYS A 387 5.07 -30.80 -17.28
N VAL A 388 5.32 -29.92 -16.32
CA VAL A 388 6.08 -30.22 -15.11
C VAL A 388 5.11 -30.66 -14.02
N VAL A 389 5.42 -31.75 -13.32
CA VAL A 389 4.63 -32.27 -12.20
C VAL A 389 5.48 -32.25 -10.93
N ILE A 390 4.85 -31.91 -9.80
CA ILE A 390 5.46 -31.99 -8.48
C ILE A 390 5.33 -33.44 -8.00
N CYS A 391 6.41 -33.98 -7.46
CA CYS A 391 6.50 -35.34 -6.96
C CYS A 391 6.90 -35.37 -5.48
N ASP A 392 6.71 -36.53 -4.85
CA ASP A 392 7.40 -36.88 -3.62
C ASP A 392 8.84 -37.41 -3.89
N ALA A 393 9.57 -37.75 -2.82
CA ALA A 393 10.94 -38.24 -2.90
C ALA A 393 11.07 -39.61 -3.60
N ASP A 394 10.01 -40.42 -3.64
CA ASP A 394 9.95 -41.70 -4.35
C ASP A 394 9.56 -41.50 -5.83
N GLY A 395 9.24 -40.27 -6.22
CA GLY A 395 8.84 -39.87 -7.56
C GLY A 395 7.37 -40.14 -7.88
N ALA A 396 6.50 -40.32 -6.88
CA ALA A 396 5.06 -40.37 -7.10
C ALA A 396 4.53 -38.94 -7.33
N GLU A 397 3.66 -38.77 -8.32
CA GLU A 397 3.06 -37.47 -8.64
C GLU A 397 2.06 -37.05 -7.56
N ILE A 398 2.21 -35.82 -7.06
CA ILE A 398 1.34 -35.25 -6.02
C ILE A 398 0.61 -33.98 -6.49
N SER A 399 0.80 -33.58 -7.75
CA SER A 399 0.12 -32.44 -8.36
C SER A 399 -0.43 -32.76 -9.75
N ASN A 400 -1.33 -31.91 -10.23
CA ASN A 400 -1.61 -31.82 -11.67
C ASN A 400 -0.35 -31.35 -12.43
N GLY A 401 -0.36 -31.54 -13.75
CA GLY A 401 0.70 -31.04 -14.63
C GLY A 401 0.59 -29.53 -14.82
N TYR A 402 1.71 -28.82 -14.65
CA TYR A 402 1.85 -27.39 -14.92
C TYR A 402 2.46 -27.19 -16.30
N GLY A 403 1.79 -26.41 -17.15
CA GLY A 403 2.34 -26.00 -18.44
C GLY A 403 3.45 -24.94 -18.27
N GLY A 404 4.19 -24.69 -19.36
CA GLY A 404 5.30 -23.75 -19.33
C GLY A 404 6.51 -24.28 -18.54
N SER A 405 7.27 -23.38 -17.93
CA SER A 405 8.47 -23.70 -17.17
C SER A 405 8.22 -23.70 -15.66
N MET A 406 9.00 -24.49 -14.93
CA MET A 406 9.01 -24.49 -13.47
C MET A 406 10.34 -23.96 -12.98
N GLU A 407 10.28 -22.97 -12.13
CA GLU A 407 11.43 -22.34 -11.53
C GLU A 407 11.49 -22.71 -10.04
N VAL A 408 12.67 -23.08 -9.58
CA VAL A 408 12.94 -23.43 -8.19
C VAL A 408 13.98 -22.46 -7.65
N ARG A 409 13.60 -21.68 -6.63
CA ARG A 409 14.48 -20.70 -6.00
C ARG A 409 14.83 -21.13 -4.58
N CYS A 410 16.11 -21.10 -4.23
CA CYS A 410 16.55 -21.33 -2.85
C CYS A 410 16.40 -20.04 -2.03
N MET A 411 15.63 -20.12 -0.94
CA MET A 411 15.32 -19.04 -0.01
C MET A 411 15.65 -19.51 1.41
N GLY A 412 16.81 -19.10 1.94
CA GLY A 412 17.26 -19.55 3.26
C GLY A 412 17.55 -21.05 3.32
N ASP A 413 16.81 -21.79 4.13
CA ASP A 413 16.90 -23.26 4.29
C ASP A 413 15.88 -24.05 3.45
N GLY A 414 15.08 -23.37 2.62
CA GLY A 414 14.03 -23.98 1.80
C GLY A 414 14.02 -23.52 0.35
N TYR A 415 13.00 -23.99 -0.38
CA TYR A 415 12.79 -23.73 -1.80
C TYR A 415 11.40 -23.15 -2.07
N THR A 416 11.31 -22.20 -2.99
CA THR A 416 10.03 -21.76 -3.56
C THR A 416 9.87 -22.33 -4.96
N LEU A 417 8.62 -22.52 -5.38
CA LEU A 417 8.25 -23.02 -6.70
C LEU A 417 7.48 -21.94 -7.45
N VAL A 418 8.00 -21.50 -8.59
CA VAL A 418 7.35 -20.50 -9.44
C VAL A 418 7.09 -21.10 -10.80
N ASN A 419 5.83 -21.21 -11.19
CA ASN A 419 5.45 -21.64 -12.53
C ASN A 419 5.36 -20.43 -13.47
N SER A 420 6.17 -20.41 -14.52
CA SER A 420 6.18 -19.35 -15.54
C SER A 420 5.63 -19.84 -16.87
N LEU A 421 4.60 -19.15 -17.38
CA LEU A 421 3.87 -19.53 -18.58
C LEU A 421 3.19 -18.32 -19.25
N PRO A 422 2.81 -18.42 -20.54
CA PRO A 422 2.03 -17.37 -21.20
C PRO A 422 0.69 -17.11 -20.50
N LEU A 423 0.29 -15.84 -20.39
CA LEU A 423 -0.94 -15.43 -19.69
C LEU A 423 -2.19 -16.18 -20.17
N GLU A 424 -2.34 -16.35 -21.48
CA GLU A 424 -3.49 -17.06 -22.06
C GLU A 424 -3.51 -18.55 -21.69
N ARG A 425 -2.34 -19.18 -21.54
CA ARG A 425 -2.26 -20.57 -21.11
C ARG A 425 -2.59 -20.69 -19.61
N TYR A 426 -2.15 -19.74 -18.80
CA TYR A 426 -2.54 -19.65 -17.40
C TYR A 426 -4.06 -19.55 -17.24
N LEU A 427 -4.71 -18.67 -18.01
CA LEU A 427 -6.16 -18.48 -17.95
C LEU A 427 -6.95 -19.74 -18.32
N GLN A 428 -6.43 -20.57 -19.23
CA GLN A 428 -7.00 -21.89 -19.56
C GLN A 428 -7.01 -22.87 -18.39
N ASP A 429 -6.19 -22.65 -17.36
CA ASP A 429 -6.14 -23.47 -16.15
C ASP A 429 -6.77 -22.74 -14.92
N VAL A 430 -6.99 -21.41 -15.01
CA VAL A 430 -7.75 -20.63 -14.01
C VAL A 430 -9.25 -20.72 -14.20
N VAL A 431 -9.75 -20.38 -15.40
CA VAL A 431 -11.21 -20.34 -15.65
C VAL A 431 -11.91 -21.65 -15.26
N PRO A 432 -11.40 -22.85 -15.59
CA PRO A 432 -12.02 -24.09 -15.14
C PRO A 432 -11.87 -24.38 -13.64
N SER A 433 -10.87 -23.78 -12.99
CA SER A 433 -10.65 -23.91 -11.55
C SER A 433 -11.54 -22.97 -10.74
N GLU A 434 -11.97 -21.85 -11.35
CA GLU A 434 -12.85 -20.84 -10.75
C GLU A 434 -14.33 -21.11 -11.04
N MET A 435 -14.65 -21.55 -12.25
CA MET A 435 -16.01 -21.72 -12.73
C MET A 435 -16.22 -23.13 -13.30
N PRO A 436 -17.31 -23.84 -12.92
CA PRO A 436 -17.57 -25.18 -13.43
C PRO A 436 -17.68 -25.19 -14.97
N ALA A 437 -16.97 -26.11 -15.62
CA ALA A 437 -16.99 -26.25 -17.09
C ALA A 437 -18.38 -26.60 -17.68
N SER A 438 -19.34 -26.98 -16.82
CA SER A 438 -20.73 -27.23 -17.20
C SER A 438 -21.59 -25.97 -17.30
N TYR A 439 -21.05 -24.79 -16.96
CA TYR A 439 -21.75 -23.52 -17.09
C TYR A 439 -21.91 -23.12 -18.55
N GLU A 440 -22.84 -22.20 -18.81
CA GLU A 440 -23.10 -21.73 -20.17
C GLU A 440 -21.85 -21.05 -20.78
N PRO A 441 -21.60 -21.24 -22.10
CA PRO A 441 -20.42 -20.67 -22.76
C PRO A 441 -20.25 -19.16 -22.57
N GLU A 442 -21.35 -18.40 -22.56
CA GLU A 442 -21.31 -16.94 -22.39
C GLU A 442 -20.90 -16.54 -20.96
N ALA A 443 -21.24 -17.35 -19.94
CA ALA A 443 -20.76 -17.12 -18.58
C ALA A 443 -19.27 -17.44 -18.44
N LEU A 444 -18.79 -18.52 -19.09
CA LEU A 444 -17.37 -18.87 -19.13
C LEU A 444 -16.53 -17.80 -19.85
N LYS A 445 -17.05 -17.19 -20.92
CA LYS A 445 -16.42 -16.05 -21.60
C LYS A 445 -16.33 -14.82 -20.70
N ALA A 446 -17.42 -14.48 -20.00
CA ALA A 446 -17.41 -13.38 -19.04
C ALA A 446 -16.36 -13.63 -17.95
N GLN A 447 -16.27 -14.85 -17.41
CA GLN A 447 -15.24 -15.23 -16.44
C GLN A 447 -13.83 -15.11 -17.02
N ALA A 448 -13.61 -15.49 -18.28
CA ALA A 448 -12.30 -15.37 -18.92
C ALA A 448 -11.84 -13.91 -19.02
N VAL A 449 -12.73 -12.99 -19.41
CA VAL A 449 -12.43 -11.55 -19.47
C VAL A 449 -12.15 -10.98 -18.07
N CYS A 450 -12.96 -11.32 -17.07
CA CYS A 450 -12.73 -10.90 -15.69
C CYS A 450 -11.38 -11.42 -15.16
N ALA A 451 -11.12 -12.72 -15.34
CA ALA A 451 -9.88 -13.35 -14.90
C ALA A 451 -8.64 -12.72 -15.56
N ARG A 452 -8.71 -12.41 -16.87
CA ARG A 452 -7.63 -11.72 -17.59
C ARG A 452 -7.39 -10.32 -17.08
N SER A 453 -8.46 -9.54 -16.92
CA SER A 453 -8.38 -8.16 -16.43
C SER A 453 -7.78 -8.11 -15.03
N TYR A 454 -8.24 -9.02 -14.15
CA TYR A 454 -7.71 -9.17 -12.80
C TYR A 454 -6.21 -9.55 -12.82
N ALA A 455 -5.83 -10.59 -13.56
CA ALA A 455 -4.44 -11.02 -13.67
C ALA A 455 -3.51 -9.88 -14.16
N CYS A 456 -3.95 -9.11 -15.15
CA CYS A 456 -3.20 -7.95 -15.67
C CYS A 456 -2.95 -6.88 -14.60
N ILE A 457 -3.90 -6.63 -13.69
CA ILE A 457 -3.70 -5.68 -12.60
C ILE A 457 -2.76 -6.24 -11.53
N GLN A 458 -2.88 -7.51 -11.16
CA GLN A 458 -1.99 -8.10 -10.14
C GLN A 458 -0.54 -8.17 -10.62
N LEU A 459 -0.31 -8.39 -11.91
CA LEU A 459 1.00 -8.32 -12.56
C LEU A 459 1.73 -6.98 -12.30
N LEU A 460 0.99 -5.88 -12.10
CA LEU A 460 1.53 -4.53 -11.91
C LEU A 460 1.80 -4.14 -10.45
N ARG A 461 1.49 -4.99 -9.46
CA ARG A 461 1.60 -4.64 -8.03
C ARG A 461 2.93 -5.02 -7.38
N GLY A 462 3.57 -6.09 -7.85
CA GLY A 462 4.85 -6.56 -7.30
C GLY A 462 4.76 -7.17 -5.89
N ASP A 463 3.55 -7.54 -5.42
CA ASP A 463 3.30 -8.02 -4.05
C ASP A 463 4.10 -9.28 -3.65
N LEU A 464 4.52 -10.08 -4.65
CA LEU A 464 5.30 -11.30 -4.47
C LEU A 464 6.67 -11.23 -5.16
N ALA A 465 7.17 -10.01 -5.41
CA ALA A 465 8.43 -9.78 -6.11
C ALA A 465 9.63 -10.42 -5.41
N GLU A 466 9.65 -10.48 -4.07
CA GLU A 466 10.71 -11.16 -3.31
C GLU A 466 10.85 -12.65 -3.67
N TYR A 467 9.76 -13.28 -4.10
CA TYR A 467 9.71 -14.68 -4.56
C TYR A 467 9.86 -14.82 -6.07
N GLY A 468 10.01 -13.71 -6.80
CA GLY A 468 10.01 -13.68 -8.26
C GLY A 468 8.69 -14.11 -8.89
N ALA A 469 7.57 -13.90 -8.20
CA ALA A 469 6.24 -14.23 -8.65
C ALA A 469 5.34 -12.98 -8.73
N HIS A 470 4.29 -13.08 -9.53
CA HIS A 470 3.27 -12.04 -9.66
C HIS A 470 2.09 -12.29 -8.71
N ILE A 471 1.71 -13.55 -8.58
CA ILE A 471 0.53 -14.02 -7.85
C ILE A 471 0.82 -15.39 -7.23
N ASP A 472 -0.03 -15.84 -6.31
CA ASP A 472 -0.04 -17.24 -5.82
C ASP A 472 -1.24 -18.03 -6.36
N ASP A 473 -1.26 -19.35 -6.11
CA ASP A 473 -2.29 -20.29 -6.60
C ASP A 473 -3.50 -20.47 -5.66
N SER A 474 -3.70 -19.53 -4.72
CA SER A 474 -4.77 -19.55 -3.73
C SER A 474 -5.92 -18.59 -4.06
N THR A 475 -6.97 -18.63 -3.23
CA THR A 475 -8.10 -17.70 -3.31
C THR A 475 -7.74 -16.26 -2.93
N ALA A 476 -6.51 -15.99 -2.47
CA ALA A 476 -6.02 -14.62 -2.31
C ALA A 476 -5.86 -13.91 -3.66
N TYR A 477 -5.63 -14.68 -4.73
CA TYR A 477 -5.59 -14.22 -6.11
C TYR A 477 -6.62 -14.97 -6.94
N GLN A 478 -6.22 -16.04 -7.61
CA GLN A 478 -7.10 -16.86 -8.44
C GLN A 478 -6.77 -18.33 -8.25
N VAL A 479 -7.81 -19.15 -8.17
CA VAL A 479 -7.66 -20.60 -8.06
C VAL A 479 -7.04 -21.12 -9.36
N TYR A 480 -5.88 -21.77 -9.25
CA TYR A 480 -5.08 -22.19 -10.39
C TYR A 480 -4.89 -23.72 -10.45
N ASN A 481 -5.03 -24.28 -11.65
CA ASN A 481 -4.70 -25.67 -12.00
C ASN A 481 -5.34 -26.77 -11.11
N ARG A 482 -6.61 -26.59 -10.72
CA ARG A 482 -7.37 -27.59 -9.92
C ARG A 482 -8.17 -28.57 -10.77
N VAL A 483 -8.48 -28.21 -12.02
CA VAL A 483 -9.35 -28.99 -12.92
C VAL A 483 -8.64 -29.27 -14.24
N THR A 484 -8.58 -30.55 -14.65
CA THR A 484 -7.85 -30.99 -15.84
C THR A 484 -8.74 -31.27 -17.06
N ASP A 485 -10.02 -31.62 -16.85
CA ASP A 485 -11.00 -31.96 -17.90
C ASP A 485 -12.04 -30.84 -18.06
N ALA A 486 -11.75 -29.86 -18.93
CA ALA A 486 -12.56 -28.65 -19.04
C ALA A 486 -12.44 -27.92 -20.39
N ASP A 487 -12.58 -28.64 -21.50
CA ASP A 487 -12.42 -28.08 -22.85
C ASP A 487 -13.33 -26.86 -23.12
N ALA A 488 -14.58 -26.89 -22.65
CA ALA A 488 -15.51 -25.77 -22.83
C ALA A 488 -15.01 -24.46 -22.19
N ALA A 489 -14.40 -24.54 -21.00
CA ALA A 489 -13.82 -23.39 -20.33
C ALA A 489 -12.58 -22.88 -21.06
N ARG A 490 -11.74 -23.78 -21.59
CA ARG A 490 -10.55 -23.42 -22.38
C ARG A 490 -10.92 -22.74 -23.69
N GLU A 491 -11.94 -23.24 -24.38
CA GLU A 491 -12.47 -22.62 -25.60
C GLU A 491 -13.03 -21.22 -25.34
N ALA A 492 -13.65 -20.99 -24.17
CA ALA A 492 -14.09 -19.65 -23.78
C ALA A 492 -12.92 -18.67 -23.63
N VAL A 493 -11.80 -19.10 -23.03
CA VAL A 493 -10.58 -18.29 -22.93
C VAL A 493 -10.02 -17.93 -24.31
N ILE A 494 -9.96 -18.92 -25.21
CA ILE A 494 -9.51 -18.72 -26.60
C ILE A 494 -10.44 -17.76 -27.35
N ALA A 495 -11.76 -17.90 -27.16
CA ALA A 495 -12.75 -17.07 -27.85
C ALA A 495 -12.68 -15.58 -27.45
N THR A 496 -12.19 -15.27 -26.26
CA THR A 496 -12.03 -13.90 -25.73
C THR A 496 -10.55 -13.51 -25.59
N GLN A 497 -9.66 -14.11 -26.40
CA GLN A 497 -8.22 -13.91 -26.25
C GLN A 497 -7.85 -12.42 -26.32
N GLY A 498 -7.08 -11.95 -25.34
CA GLY A 498 -6.67 -10.55 -25.24
C GLY A 498 -7.77 -9.56 -24.82
N GLU A 499 -9.02 -9.99 -24.62
CA GLU A 499 -10.10 -9.09 -24.19
C GLU A 499 -10.04 -8.82 -22.68
N VAL A 500 -10.05 -7.54 -22.33
CA VAL A 500 -10.02 -7.01 -20.96
C VAL A 500 -11.08 -5.93 -20.77
N LEU A 501 -11.48 -5.70 -19.52
CA LEU A 501 -12.33 -4.60 -19.13
C LEU A 501 -11.49 -3.37 -18.79
N SER A 502 -11.89 -2.20 -19.31
CA SER A 502 -11.29 -0.92 -18.94
C SER A 502 -12.32 0.11 -18.48
N TYR A 503 -11.91 0.96 -17.54
CA TYR A 503 -12.67 2.10 -17.02
C TYR A 503 -11.76 3.31 -17.02
N GLN A 504 -12.25 4.42 -17.60
CA GLN A 504 -11.47 5.66 -17.75
C GLN A 504 -10.08 5.48 -18.42
N GLY A 505 -9.94 4.48 -19.28
CA GLY A 505 -8.70 4.19 -20.02
C GLY A 505 -7.71 3.28 -19.30
N ASN A 506 -8.03 2.82 -18.08
CA ASN A 506 -7.23 1.87 -17.32
C ASN A 506 -7.94 0.51 -17.26
N ILE A 507 -7.19 -0.59 -17.30
CA ILE A 507 -7.75 -1.92 -17.05
C ILE A 507 -8.35 -1.92 -15.64
N VAL A 508 -9.52 -2.53 -15.47
CA VAL A 508 -10.17 -2.62 -14.16
C VAL A 508 -9.73 -3.87 -13.43
N GLU A 509 -9.66 -3.76 -12.11
CA GLU A 509 -9.59 -4.93 -11.24
C GLU A 509 -10.98 -5.59 -11.21
N ALA A 510 -11.20 -6.53 -12.14
CA ALA A 510 -12.49 -7.16 -12.37
C ALA A 510 -12.78 -8.27 -11.35
N TYR A 511 -13.07 -7.88 -10.11
CA TYR A 511 -13.41 -8.84 -9.05
C TYR A 511 -14.65 -9.67 -9.38
N TYR A 512 -14.65 -10.92 -8.93
CA TYR A 512 -15.75 -11.85 -9.10
C TYR A 512 -15.86 -12.75 -7.86
N PHE A 513 -17.07 -13.28 -7.63
CA PHE A 513 -17.36 -14.13 -6.47
C PHE A 513 -18.41 -15.17 -6.82
N SER A 514 -18.57 -16.17 -5.95
CA SER A 514 -19.41 -17.34 -6.27
C SER A 514 -20.89 -16.99 -6.41
N THR A 515 -21.52 -16.50 -5.35
CA THR A 515 -23.00 -16.41 -5.26
C THR A 515 -23.40 -15.19 -4.47
N SER A 516 -24.40 -14.45 -4.93
CA SER A 516 -24.99 -13.34 -4.17
C SER A 516 -26.14 -13.82 -3.28
N MET A 517 -26.71 -12.87 -2.55
CA MET A 517 -28.02 -13.04 -1.90
C MET A 517 -29.17 -12.43 -2.71
N GLY A 518 -28.88 -11.85 -3.89
CA GLY A 518 -29.78 -11.07 -4.72
C GLY A 518 -29.25 -9.67 -5.08
N TYR A 519 -28.16 -9.23 -4.46
CA TYR A 519 -27.48 -7.95 -4.73
C TYR A 519 -25.95 -8.13 -4.67
N THR A 520 -25.22 -7.30 -5.44
CA THR A 520 -23.76 -7.12 -5.26
C THR A 520 -23.46 -5.98 -4.27
N ALA A 521 -22.23 -5.94 -3.76
CA ALA A 521 -21.72 -4.90 -2.88
C ALA A 521 -21.11 -3.72 -3.68
N ALA A 522 -20.93 -2.59 -2.99
CA ALA A 522 -20.01 -1.53 -3.40
C ALA A 522 -18.65 -1.73 -2.72
N ALA A 523 -17.59 -1.05 -3.21
CA ALA A 523 -16.22 -1.19 -2.67
C ALA A 523 -16.07 -0.75 -1.20
N ASP A 524 -17.09 -0.13 -0.61
CA ASP A 524 -17.15 0.24 0.80
C ASP A 524 -17.00 -0.97 1.76
N VAL A 525 -17.33 -2.19 1.30
CA VAL A 525 -17.10 -3.44 2.05
C VAL A 525 -15.63 -3.72 2.38
N TRP A 526 -14.70 -2.99 1.76
CA TRP A 526 -13.26 -3.08 2.05
C TRP A 526 -12.68 -1.85 2.74
N ASN A 527 -13.52 -0.88 3.14
CA ASN A 527 -13.08 0.32 3.84
C ASN A 527 -11.97 1.08 3.06
N VAL A 528 -12.19 1.23 1.75
CA VAL A 528 -11.29 1.91 0.82
C VAL A 528 -11.23 3.42 1.11
N GLU A 529 -10.09 4.04 0.86
CA GLU A 529 -9.87 5.48 1.12
C GLU A 529 -10.54 6.36 0.08
N ASP A 530 -10.44 5.96 -1.20
CA ASP A 530 -11.13 6.63 -2.31
C ASP A 530 -12.08 5.66 -3.03
N PRO A 531 -13.38 5.66 -2.69
CA PRO A 531 -14.38 4.88 -3.40
C PRO A 531 -14.53 5.24 -4.89
N ALA A 532 -14.08 6.41 -5.34
CA ALA A 532 -14.22 6.84 -6.73
C ALA A 532 -13.35 6.04 -7.70
N GLU A 533 -12.21 5.51 -7.24
CA GLU A 533 -11.35 4.60 -8.01
C GLU A 533 -12.11 3.33 -8.45
N TYR A 534 -13.06 2.89 -7.62
CA TYR A 534 -13.92 1.73 -7.85
C TYR A 534 -15.29 2.11 -8.41
N GLY A 535 -15.41 3.24 -9.13
CA GLY A 535 -16.69 3.72 -9.67
C GLY A 535 -17.40 2.73 -10.63
N TYR A 536 -16.68 1.74 -11.15
CA TYR A 536 -17.22 0.63 -11.94
C TYR A 536 -17.83 -0.51 -11.10
N LEU A 537 -17.56 -0.56 -9.78
CA LEU A 537 -18.09 -1.55 -8.83
C LEU A 537 -19.28 -0.97 -8.05
N THR A 538 -20.39 -0.77 -8.73
CA THR A 538 -21.64 -0.33 -8.09
C THR A 538 -22.54 -1.52 -7.74
N PRO A 539 -23.37 -1.42 -6.68
CA PRO A 539 -24.34 -2.45 -6.36
C PRO A 539 -25.33 -2.71 -7.51
N ALA A 540 -25.48 -3.97 -7.90
CA ALA A 540 -26.36 -4.44 -8.96
C ALA A 540 -27.47 -5.33 -8.38
N CYS A 541 -28.65 -5.27 -8.98
CA CYS A 541 -29.78 -6.15 -8.66
C CYS A 541 -29.66 -7.47 -9.40
N LEU A 542 -29.62 -8.60 -8.70
CA LEU A 542 -29.57 -9.93 -9.29
C LEU A 542 -30.90 -10.68 -9.17
N LEU A 543 -31.92 -10.01 -8.64
CA LEU A 543 -33.30 -10.47 -8.61
C LEU A 543 -33.95 -10.26 -9.98
N THR A 544 -34.79 -11.21 -10.36
CA THR A 544 -35.46 -11.20 -11.68
C THR A 544 -36.51 -10.09 -11.82
N ASP A 545 -36.95 -9.47 -10.72
CA ASP A 545 -37.85 -8.33 -10.75
C ASP A 545 -37.14 -6.98 -11.00
N GLY A 546 -35.80 -6.98 -10.99
CA GLY A 546 -34.93 -5.84 -11.27
C GLY A 546 -35.02 -4.69 -10.26
N LYS A 547 -35.58 -4.93 -9.06
CA LYS A 547 -35.80 -3.86 -8.07
C LYS A 547 -34.77 -3.88 -6.96
N MET A 548 -33.88 -2.87 -6.99
CA MET A 548 -33.04 -2.55 -5.83
C MET A 548 -33.90 -2.03 -4.67
N GLN A 549 -33.67 -2.59 -3.49
CA GLN A 549 -34.22 -2.12 -2.22
C GLN A 549 -33.08 -1.59 -1.36
N ASP A 550 -33.34 -0.56 -0.56
CA ASP A 550 -32.38 -0.11 0.45
C ASP A 550 -32.41 -1.07 1.64
N LEU A 551 -31.32 -1.80 1.82
CA LEU A 551 -31.12 -2.77 2.90
C LEU A 551 -30.13 -2.28 3.96
N SER A 552 -29.86 -0.98 4.05
CA SER A 552 -28.97 -0.41 5.08
C SER A 552 -29.49 -0.59 6.52
N GLY A 553 -30.81 -0.76 6.70
CA GLY A 553 -31.42 -0.99 8.02
C GLY A 553 -31.47 -2.47 8.43
N GLU A 554 -31.09 -2.79 9.67
CA GLU A 554 -31.05 -4.18 10.19
C GLU A 554 -32.41 -4.89 10.11
N GLU A 555 -33.51 -4.21 10.46
CA GLU A 555 -34.86 -4.78 10.39
C GLU A 555 -35.29 -5.06 8.94
N ALA A 556 -34.97 -4.14 8.03
CA ALA A 556 -35.28 -4.29 6.61
C ALA A 556 -34.46 -5.44 5.99
N PHE A 557 -33.17 -5.53 6.29
CA PHE A 557 -32.31 -6.63 5.85
C PHE A 557 -32.79 -7.96 6.42
N LEU A 558 -33.09 -8.04 7.72
CA LEU A 558 -33.55 -9.28 8.36
C LEU A 558 -34.86 -9.79 7.73
N ALA A 559 -35.81 -8.89 7.47
CA ALA A 559 -37.06 -9.24 6.80
C ALA A 559 -36.80 -9.74 5.36
N TYR A 560 -35.90 -9.09 4.63
CA TYR A 560 -35.53 -9.48 3.27
C TYR A 560 -34.85 -10.85 3.24
N ILE A 561 -33.80 -11.06 4.06
CA ILE A 561 -32.96 -12.25 3.97
C ILE A 561 -33.70 -13.51 4.42
N GLN A 562 -34.74 -13.37 5.26
CA GLN A 562 -35.62 -14.46 5.65
C GLN A 562 -36.73 -14.75 4.64
N SER A 563 -36.97 -13.84 3.68
CA SER A 563 -37.99 -14.00 2.66
C SER A 563 -37.47 -14.78 1.45
N PRO A 564 -38.32 -15.60 0.79
CA PRO A 564 -38.00 -16.15 -0.52
C PRO A 564 -37.75 -15.05 -1.54
N ALA A 565 -36.81 -15.27 -2.45
CA ALA A 565 -36.50 -14.34 -3.54
C ALA A 565 -36.05 -15.12 -4.78
N ASP A 566 -36.49 -14.67 -5.96
CA ASP A 566 -36.16 -15.28 -7.25
C ASP A 566 -35.11 -14.42 -7.98
N GLY A 567 -33.93 -14.98 -8.19
CA GLY A 567 -32.79 -14.30 -8.81
C GLY A 567 -32.04 -15.21 -9.77
N TYR A 568 -31.06 -14.65 -10.49
CA TYR A 568 -30.25 -15.43 -11.43
C TYR A 568 -29.38 -16.49 -10.72
N ASP A 569 -29.14 -16.35 -9.43
CA ASP A 569 -28.36 -17.27 -8.59
C ASP A 569 -29.17 -17.89 -7.44
N SER A 570 -30.50 -17.76 -7.44
CA SER A 570 -31.35 -18.21 -6.32
C SER A 570 -31.39 -19.73 -6.13
N ASP A 571 -31.02 -20.50 -7.16
CA ASP A 571 -30.92 -21.97 -7.10
C ASP A 571 -29.66 -22.47 -6.38
N CYS A 572 -28.69 -21.57 -6.13
CA CYS A 572 -27.46 -21.95 -5.45
C CYS A 572 -27.70 -22.20 -3.95
N ARG A 573 -27.11 -23.27 -3.41
CA ARG A 573 -27.23 -23.64 -1.99
C ARG A 573 -26.83 -22.54 -1.01
N TYR A 574 -25.93 -21.63 -1.41
CA TYR A 574 -25.48 -20.53 -0.58
C TYR A 574 -26.33 -19.27 -0.70
N PHE A 575 -27.31 -19.21 -1.63
CA PHE A 575 -28.15 -18.04 -1.82
C PHE A 575 -28.84 -17.60 -0.52
N ARG A 576 -29.21 -18.57 0.33
CA ARG A 576 -29.63 -18.36 1.72
C ARG A 576 -28.91 -19.34 2.63
N TRP A 577 -28.63 -18.90 3.86
CA TRP A 577 -28.11 -19.76 4.92
C TRP A 577 -28.51 -19.22 6.30
N ARG A 578 -28.55 -20.13 7.28
CA ARG A 578 -28.78 -19.82 8.68
C ARG A 578 -27.63 -20.39 9.50
N ALA A 579 -27.05 -19.60 10.40
CA ALA A 579 -25.99 -20.05 11.28
C ALA A 579 -26.36 -19.87 12.76
N GLU A 580 -26.03 -20.87 13.56
CA GLU A 580 -26.11 -20.83 15.03
C GLU A 580 -24.70 -20.52 15.55
N ALA A 581 -24.59 -19.40 16.24
CA ALA A 581 -23.32 -18.87 16.72
C ALA A 581 -23.37 -18.54 18.20
N ASP A 582 -22.24 -18.71 18.87
CA ASP A 582 -22.07 -18.40 20.28
C ASP A 582 -20.64 -17.86 20.51
N TYR A 583 -20.56 -16.68 21.12
CA TYR A 583 -19.30 -16.03 21.47
C TYR A 583 -18.85 -16.33 22.91
N HIS A 584 -19.70 -16.91 23.75
CA HIS A 584 -19.36 -17.17 25.14
C HIS A 584 -18.17 -18.14 25.23
N GLY A 585 -17.18 -17.77 26.04
CA GLY A 585 -15.95 -18.55 26.22
C GLY A 585 -15.00 -18.53 25.03
N LYS A 586 -15.19 -17.65 24.04
CA LYS A 586 -14.32 -17.50 22.85
C LYS A 586 -13.54 -16.19 22.82
N THR A 587 -13.45 -15.49 23.95
CA THR A 587 -12.83 -14.15 24.03
C THR A 587 -11.38 -14.18 23.59
N ASP A 588 -10.61 -15.19 24.00
CA ASP A 588 -9.19 -15.30 23.67
C ASP A 588 -8.96 -15.54 22.17
N GLU A 589 -9.77 -16.41 21.54
CA GLU A 589 -9.70 -16.65 20.10
C GLU A 589 -10.12 -15.42 19.29
N VAL A 590 -11.18 -14.74 19.71
CA VAL A 590 -11.61 -13.47 19.08
C VAL A 590 -10.50 -12.43 19.19
N ASN A 591 -9.96 -12.19 20.39
CA ASN A 591 -8.89 -11.22 20.60
C ASN A 591 -7.64 -11.55 19.79
N SER A 592 -7.27 -12.83 19.69
CA SER A 592 -6.14 -13.28 18.89
C SER A 592 -6.31 -12.92 17.42
N ILE A 593 -7.49 -13.18 16.84
CA ILE A 593 -7.81 -12.79 15.46
C ILE A 593 -7.74 -11.27 15.31
N LEU A 594 -8.37 -10.50 16.21
CA LEU A 594 -8.39 -9.04 16.10
C LEU A 594 -6.99 -8.44 16.16
N LEU A 595 -6.15 -8.90 17.08
CA LEU A 595 -4.77 -8.43 17.23
C LEU A 595 -3.91 -8.81 16.02
N GLU A 596 -4.06 -10.02 15.48
CA GLU A 596 -3.36 -10.44 14.27
C GLU A 596 -3.77 -9.58 13.06
N ARG A 597 -5.07 -9.40 12.84
CA ARG A 597 -5.59 -8.58 11.74
C ARG A 597 -5.22 -7.11 11.88
N ARG A 598 -5.14 -6.58 13.10
CA ARG A 598 -4.71 -5.20 13.37
C ARG A 598 -3.26 -4.97 12.94
N LYS A 599 -2.35 -5.95 13.11
CA LYS A 599 -0.95 -5.82 12.64
C LYS A 599 -0.87 -5.57 11.14
N SER A 600 -1.73 -6.24 10.36
CA SER A 600 -1.76 -6.07 8.91
C SER A 600 -2.54 -4.82 8.45
N SER A 601 -3.57 -4.41 9.18
CA SER A 601 -4.41 -3.26 8.80
C SER A 601 -5.00 -2.56 10.02
N PRO A 602 -4.23 -1.67 10.69
CA PRO A 602 -4.66 -1.03 11.93
C PRO A 602 -5.99 -0.30 11.82
N LYS A 603 -6.24 0.37 10.69
CA LYS A 603 -7.48 1.13 10.41
C LYS A 603 -8.76 0.28 10.41
N ASN A 604 -8.65 -1.04 10.29
CA ASN A 604 -9.80 -1.94 10.16
C ASN A 604 -10.24 -2.58 11.49
N ILE A 605 -9.45 -2.45 12.56
CA ILE A 605 -9.75 -3.05 13.87
C ILE A 605 -9.50 -1.99 14.94
N ILE A 606 -10.53 -1.38 15.48
CA ILE A 606 -10.40 -0.25 16.41
C ILE A 606 -10.94 -0.62 17.78
N PHE A 607 -10.17 -0.38 18.85
CA PHE A 607 -10.58 -0.67 20.24
C PHE A 607 -10.91 0.61 21.01
N TYR A 608 -11.92 0.53 21.87
CA TYR A 608 -12.40 1.63 22.70
C TYR A 608 -12.53 1.18 24.16
N GLN A 609 -12.10 2.02 25.10
CA GLN A 609 -12.43 1.84 26.52
C GLN A 609 -13.90 2.17 26.79
N ASP A 610 -14.42 1.67 27.91
CA ASP A 610 -15.80 1.91 28.31
C ASP A 610 -16.17 3.41 28.32
N GLY A 611 -17.29 3.73 27.69
CA GLY A 611 -17.80 5.10 27.58
C GLY A 611 -16.97 6.09 26.73
N GLN A 612 -15.88 5.65 26.11
CA GLN A 612 -15.02 6.51 25.29
C GLN A 612 -15.32 6.40 23.79
N THR A 613 -15.11 7.49 23.06
CA THR A 613 -15.19 7.56 21.59
C THR A 613 -13.82 7.61 20.93
N THR A 614 -12.76 7.75 21.73
CA THR A 614 -11.38 7.80 21.26
C THR A 614 -10.78 6.40 21.28
N GLU A 615 -10.05 6.07 20.23
CA GLU A 615 -9.35 4.79 20.10
C GLU A 615 -8.24 4.64 21.15
N ILE A 616 -8.09 3.41 21.67
CA ILE A 616 -6.92 2.99 22.44
C ILE A 616 -5.71 2.98 21.50
N GLN A 617 -4.81 3.95 21.67
CA GLN A 617 -3.56 4.02 20.92
C GLN A 617 -2.67 2.82 21.24
N ASN A 618 -2.00 2.26 20.22
CA ASN A 618 -1.06 1.15 20.36
C ASN A 618 -1.62 -0.08 21.11
N SER A 619 -2.90 -0.42 20.86
CA SER A 619 -3.57 -1.55 21.52
C SER A 619 -2.83 -2.88 21.29
N ASP A 620 -2.19 -3.37 22.34
CA ASP A 620 -1.49 -4.66 22.45
C ASP A 620 -2.35 -5.73 23.15
N ALA A 621 -1.79 -6.93 23.33
CA ALA A 621 -2.50 -8.03 23.97
C ALA A 621 -2.95 -7.71 25.41
N ALA A 622 -2.17 -6.95 26.17
CA ALA A 622 -2.48 -6.61 27.55
C ALA A 622 -3.63 -5.61 27.65
N SER A 623 -3.62 -4.56 26.82
CA SER A 623 -4.68 -3.55 26.77
C SER A 623 -6.00 -4.11 26.26
N VAL A 624 -5.98 -5.02 25.28
CA VAL A 624 -7.19 -5.69 24.80
C VAL A 624 -7.73 -6.67 25.86
N ALA A 625 -6.87 -7.43 26.54
CA ALA A 625 -7.29 -8.31 27.65
C ALA A 625 -7.93 -7.52 28.80
N ALA A 626 -7.52 -6.26 29.03
CA ALA A 626 -8.10 -5.39 30.05
C ALA A 626 -9.57 -5.01 29.78
N LEU A 627 -10.06 -5.18 28.55
CA LEU A 627 -11.47 -4.96 28.19
C LEU A 627 -12.41 -6.00 28.81
N GLY A 628 -11.87 -7.16 29.23
CA GLY A 628 -12.64 -8.25 29.84
C GLY A 628 -13.25 -9.20 28.82
N GLU A 629 -14.31 -9.91 29.23
CA GLU A 629 -15.00 -10.88 28.38
C GLU A 629 -15.85 -10.22 27.29
N VAL A 630 -16.00 -10.89 26.15
CA VAL A 630 -16.98 -10.49 25.12
C VAL A 630 -18.39 -10.74 25.66
N THR A 631 -19.21 -9.68 25.67
CA THR A 631 -20.60 -9.71 26.18
C THR A 631 -21.64 -9.53 25.08
N GLY A 632 -21.23 -9.25 23.84
CA GLY A 632 -22.14 -9.19 22.71
C GLY A 632 -21.51 -8.81 21.38
N MET A 633 -22.20 -9.14 20.30
CA MET A 633 -21.85 -8.71 18.94
C MET A 633 -23.09 -8.17 18.24
N SER A 634 -22.94 -7.11 17.44
CA SER A 634 -24.04 -6.47 16.71
C SER A 634 -23.56 -5.75 15.46
N ALA A 635 -24.43 -5.65 14.44
CA ALA A 635 -24.20 -4.80 13.29
C ALA A 635 -24.02 -3.34 13.73
N ALA A 636 -22.94 -2.70 13.28
CA ALA A 636 -22.68 -1.28 13.53
C ALA A 636 -22.96 -0.42 12.30
N GLU A 637 -22.64 -0.94 11.12
CA GLU A 637 -22.79 -0.24 9.84
C GLU A 637 -23.07 -1.24 8.73
N ARG A 638 -24.00 -0.91 7.83
CA ARG A 638 -24.44 -1.77 6.72
C ARG A 638 -24.62 -0.94 5.46
N GLY A 639 -24.12 -1.47 4.34
CA GLY A 639 -24.26 -0.84 3.03
C GLY A 639 -25.69 -0.93 2.50
N SER A 640 -26.03 -0.10 1.52
CA SER A 640 -27.37 -0.05 0.94
C SER A 640 -27.80 -1.35 0.25
N SER A 641 -26.87 -2.19 -0.19
CA SER A 641 -27.14 -3.53 -0.75
C SER A 641 -27.17 -4.64 0.30
N GLY A 642 -26.95 -4.31 1.58
CA GLY A 642 -27.12 -5.22 2.71
C GLY A 642 -25.84 -5.89 3.23
N ALA A 643 -24.67 -5.61 2.67
CA ALA A 643 -23.41 -6.09 3.23
C ALA A 643 -23.10 -5.40 4.57
N LEU A 644 -22.65 -6.16 5.57
CA LEU A 644 -22.20 -5.59 6.84
C LEU A 644 -20.82 -4.94 6.65
N LEU A 645 -20.73 -3.62 6.86
CA LEU A 645 -19.51 -2.83 6.70
C LEU A 645 -18.69 -2.78 8.00
N ALA A 646 -19.40 -2.81 9.14
CA ALA A 646 -18.78 -2.86 10.46
C ALA A 646 -19.57 -3.71 11.45
N LEU A 647 -18.83 -4.53 12.20
CA LEU A 647 -19.31 -5.29 13.36
C LEU A 647 -18.83 -4.60 14.64
N LYS A 648 -19.75 -4.35 15.57
CA LYS A 648 -19.39 -3.95 16.94
C LYS A 648 -19.34 -5.19 17.83
N ILE A 649 -18.21 -5.36 18.50
CA ILE A 649 -18.00 -6.32 19.59
C ILE A 649 -18.02 -5.54 20.90
N THR A 650 -18.87 -5.94 21.82
CA THR A 650 -18.99 -5.33 23.15
C THR A 650 -18.28 -6.22 24.16
N TYR A 651 -17.43 -5.62 24.98
CA TYR A 651 -16.75 -6.25 26.09
C TYR A 651 -17.36 -5.77 27.42
N GLU A 652 -16.92 -6.34 28.55
CA GLU A 652 -17.30 -5.86 29.88
C GLU A 652 -16.89 -4.40 30.14
N LYS A 653 -15.75 -3.97 29.58
CA LYS A 653 -15.14 -2.65 29.84
C LYS A 653 -14.72 -1.92 28.55
N GLY A 654 -15.48 -2.11 27.47
CA GLY A 654 -15.23 -1.40 26.22
C GLY A 654 -15.86 -2.06 25.00
N SER A 655 -15.34 -1.72 23.83
CA SER A 655 -15.79 -2.31 22.57
C SER A 655 -14.69 -2.35 21.52
N ALA A 656 -14.88 -3.18 20.51
CA ALA A 656 -14.11 -3.14 19.27
C ALA A 656 -15.04 -2.89 18.07
N LEU A 657 -14.56 -2.12 17.10
CA LEU A 657 -15.17 -1.97 15.78
C LEU A 657 -14.32 -2.71 14.76
N VAL A 658 -14.95 -3.70 14.11
CA VAL A 658 -14.31 -4.58 13.13
C VAL A 658 -14.86 -4.23 11.76
N ARG A 659 -14.00 -3.73 10.87
CA ARG A 659 -14.34 -3.38 9.49
C ARG A 659 -13.83 -4.40 8.50
N THR A 660 -14.38 -4.31 7.30
CA THR A 660 -14.20 -5.20 6.15
C THR A 660 -14.92 -6.53 6.26
N GLU A 661 -15.46 -6.97 5.13
CA GLU A 661 -16.19 -8.25 5.04
C GLU A 661 -15.34 -9.44 5.51
N TYR A 662 -14.04 -9.47 5.18
CA TYR A 662 -13.12 -10.55 5.54
C TYR A 662 -12.99 -10.69 7.05
N ASN A 663 -12.67 -9.60 7.76
CA ASN A 663 -12.46 -9.64 9.21
C ASN A 663 -13.75 -10.02 9.95
N ILE A 664 -14.89 -9.47 9.51
CA ILE A 664 -16.22 -9.79 10.06
C ILE A 664 -16.52 -11.28 9.93
N ARG A 665 -16.33 -11.84 8.72
CA ARG A 665 -16.57 -13.26 8.44
C ARG A 665 -15.65 -14.18 9.23
N LYS A 666 -14.39 -13.78 9.43
CA LYS A 666 -13.40 -14.55 10.20
C LYS A 666 -13.77 -14.61 11.68
N VAL A 667 -14.11 -13.47 12.27
CA VAL A 667 -14.49 -13.38 13.70
C VAL A 667 -15.78 -14.15 13.97
N LEU A 668 -16.85 -13.93 13.20
CA LEU A 668 -18.10 -14.65 13.43
C LEU A 668 -18.05 -16.11 12.97
N GLY A 669 -17.13 -16.45 12.06
CA GLY A 669 -16.86 -17.82 11.64
C GLY A 669 -16.52 -18.69 12.83
N ILE A 670 -15.51 -18.32 13.63
CA ILE A 670 -15.12 -19.09 14.81
C ILE A 670 -16.21 -19.15 15.89
N CYS A 671 -17.12 -18.18 15.91
CA CYS A 671 -18.28 -18.20 16.81
C CYS A 671 -19.36 -19.19 16.34
N THR A 672 -19.37 -19.58 15.07
CA THR A 672 -20.42 -20.41 14.47
C THR A 672 -20.22 -21.89 14.77
N ALA A 673 -21.19 -22.50 15.44
CA ALA A 673 -21.20 -23.93 15.74
C ALA A 673 -21.84 -24.76 14.62
N LYS A 674 -22.79 -24.16 13.90
CA LYS A 674 -23.54 -24.84 12.84
C LYS A 674 -24.03 -23.86 11.79
N LEU A 675 -23.86 -24.19 10.52
CA LEU A 675 -24.41 -23.47 9.38
C LEU A 675 -25.27 -24.40 8.51
N THR A 676 -26.48 -23.98 8.19
CA THR A 676 -27.43 -24.69 7.32
C THR A 676 -27.65 -23.87 6.04
N CYS A 677 -27.37 -24.49 4.89
CA CYS A 677 -27.55 -23.91 3.56
C CYS A 677 -29.01 -24.00 3.08
N ALA A 678 -29.35 -23.34 1.96
CA ALA A 678 -30.70 -23.32 1.38
C ALA A 678 -31.19 -24.72 0.95
N ASP A 679 -30.27 -25.61 0.57
CA ASP A 679 -30.54 -27.01 0.23
C ASP A 679 -30.69 -27.93 1.47
N GLY A 680 -30.57 -27.37 2.68
CA GLY A 680 -30.63 -28.08 3.95
C GLY A 680 -29.32 -28.75 4.36
N ALA A 681 -28.25 -28.64 3.57
CA ALA A 681 -26.96 -29.20 3.94
C ALA A 681 -26.32 -28.42 5.11
N GLU A 682 -25.69 -29.16 6.03
CA GLU A 682 -25.15 -28.62 7.28
C GLU A 682 -23.62 -28.65 7.31
N GLN A 683 -23.02 -27.66 7.98
CA GLN A 683 -21.58 -27.53 8.21
C GLN A 683 -21.33 -27.22 9.70
N THR A 684 -20.40 -27.92 10.32
CA THR A 684 -20.06 -27.75 11.76
C THR A 684 -18.67 -27.18 12.00
N ASP A 685 -17.76 -27.29 11.03
CA ASP A 685 -16.36 -26.81 11.15
C ASP A 685 -16.20 -25.45 10.46
N VAL A 686 -17.04 -24.49 10.82
CA VAL A 686 -17.04 -23.16 10.22
C VAL A 686 -15.90 -22.33 10.81
N THR A 687 -14.91 -21.99 10.01
CA THR A 687 -13.79 -21.10 10.41
C THR A 687 -13.92 -19.70 9.81
N MET A 688 -14.81 -19.53 8.84
CA MET A 688 -15.14 -18.27 8.18
C MET A 688 -16.56 -18.35 7.64
N LEU A 689 -17.36 -17.31 7.84
CA LEU A 689 -18.71 -17.27 7.28
C LEU A 689 -18.70 -17.22 5.73
N PRO A 690 -19.77 -17.70 5.07
CA PRO A 690 -19.86 -17.66 3.61
C PRO A 690 -19.76 -16.25 3.01
N SER A 691 -20.36 -15.25 3.65
CA SER A 691 -20.37 -13.86 3.19
C SER A 691 -20.57 -12.88 4.37
N ALA A 692 -20.47 -11.58 4.12
CA ALA A 692 -20.85 -10.53 5.07
C ALA A 692 -22.31 -10.06 4.93
N PHE A 693 -23.13 -10.72 4.11
CA PHE A 693 -24.55 -10.39 3.95
C PHE A 693 -25.39 -11.22 4.92
N PHE A 694 -25.41 -10.80 6.18
CA PHE A 694 -26.25 -11.42 7.21
C PHE A 694 -26.75 -10.42 8.25
N ALA A 695 -27.87 -10.75 8.89
CA ALA A 695 -28.37 -10.09 10.09
C ALA A 695 -28.03 -10.91 11.34
N ILE A 696 -27.85 -10.23 12.47
CA ILE A 696 -27.55 -10.85 13.77
C ILE A 696 -28.79 -10.77 14.66
N THR A 697 -29.31 -11.93 15.08
CA THR A 697 -30.43 -12.00 16.05
C THR A 697 -29.97 -12.62 17.36
N LYS A 698 -30.17 -11.91 18.47
CA LYS A 698 -29.86 -12.42 19.80
C LYS A 698 -30.93 -13.41 20.27
N GLN A 699 -30.51 -14.49 20.90
CA GLN A 699 -31.38 -15.50 21.51
C GLN A 699 -31.51 -15.25 23.03
N GLU A 700 -32.54 -15.83 23.64
CA GLU A 700 -32.80 -15.69 25.09
C GLU A 700 -31.72 -16.32 25.97
N ASP A 701 -31.04 -17.34 25.47
CA ASP A 701 -29.94 -18.04 26.15
C ASP A 701 -28.58 -17.33 25.99
N GLY A 702 -28.54 -16.17 25.33
CA GLY A 702 -27.33 -15.42 25.04
C GLY A 702 -26.66 -15.79 23.71
N GLY A 703 -27.08 -16.87 23.05
CA GLY A 703 -26.60 -17.24 21.73
C GLY A 703 -27.03 -16.25 20.63
N MET A 704 -26.53 -16.47 19.42
CA MET A 704 -26.87 -15.69 18.23
C MET A 704 -27.34 -16.60 17.11
N VAL A 705 -28.33 -16.13 16.35
CA VAL A 705 -28.69 -16.73 15.07
C VAL A 705 -28.42 -15.72 13.98
N LEU A 706 -27.63 -16.12 13.00
CA LEU A 706 -27.29 -15.34 11.83
C LEU A 706 -28.16 -15.79 10.66
N TYR A 707 -28.86 -14.85 10.03
CA TYR A 707 -29.60 -15.11 8.79
C TYR A 707 -28.87 -14.41 7.66
N GLY A 708 -28.33 -15.18 6.72
CA GLY A 708 -27.48 -14.65 5.67
C GLY A 708 -27.73 -15.28 4.30
N GLY A 709 -26.93 -14.85 3.34
CA GLY A 709 -26.97 -15.37 1.98
C GLY A 709 -25.72 -15.00 1.19
N GLY A 710 -25.52 -15.67 0.07
CA GLY A 710 -24.35 -15.54 -0.78
C GLY A 710 -23.10 -16.24 -0.24
N TYR A 711 -22.09 -16.31 -1.11
CA TYR A 711 -20.77 -16.88 -0.87
C TYR A 711 -19.71 -16.06 -1.60
N GLY A 712 -18.77 -15.49 -0.83
CA GLY A 712 -17.72 -14.59 -1.30
C GLY A 712 -17.90 -13.14 -0.85
N HIS A 713 -17.01 -12.26 -1.32
CA HIS A 713 -16.93 -10.86 -0.90
C HIS A 713 -18.05 -9.97 -1.49
N GLY A 714 -18.70 -10.40 -2.58
CA GLY A 714 -19.88 -9.71 -3.13
C GLY A 714 -19.60 -8.61 -4.15
N LEU A 715 -18.34 -8.36 -4.52
CA LEU A 715 -17.95 -7.30 -5.45
C LEU A 715 -17.83 -7.79 -6.89
N GLY A 716 -18.33 -6.98 -7.82
CA GLY A 716 -18.27 -7.29 -9.25
C GLY A 716 -19.16 -8.46 -9.64
N MET A 717 -18.63 -9.39 -10.44
CA MET A 717 -19.45 -10.43 -11.07
C MET A 717 -19.74 -11.62 -10.15
N SER A 718 -21.03 -11.94 -9.96
CA SER A 718 -21.43 -13.22 -9.37
C SER A 718 -21.41 -14.32 -10.43
N GLN A 719 -20.62 -15.37 -10.21
CA GLN A 719 -20.44 -16.50 -11.12
C GLN A 719 -21.76 -17.24 -11.39
N ASN A 720 -22.52 -17.53 -10.33
CA ASN A 720 -23.82 -18.21 -10.47
C ASN A 720 -24.85 -17.33 -11.18
N ALA A 721 -24.88 -16.02 -10.92
CA ALA A 721 -25.81 -15.12 -11.59
C ALA A 721 -25.41 -14.89 -13.05
N ALA A 722 -24.12 -14.81 -13.38
CA ALA A 722 -23.65 -14.77 -14.77
C ALA A 722 -24.12 -16.00 -15.55
N ASN A 723 -24.05 -17.20 -14.95
CA ASN A 723 -24.60 -18.41 -15.53
C ASN A 723 -26.13 -18.36 -15.68
N GLY A 724 -26.86 -17.85 -14.67
CA GLY A 724 -28.30 -17.64 -14.76
C GLY A 724 -28.71 -16.66 -15.86
N MET A 725 -27.96 -15.56 -16.02
CA MET A 725 -28.14 -14.57 -17.08
C MET A 725 -27.88 -15.15 -18.47
N ALA A 726 -26.80 -15.94 -18.61
CA ALA A 726 -26.50 -16.65 -19.85
C ALA A 726 -27.62 -17.64 -20.24
N LYS A 727 -28.17 -18.39 -19.27
CA LYS A 727 -29.36 -19.24 -19.47
C LYS A 727 -30.60 -18.45 -19.87
N ALA A 728 -30.71 -17.20 -19.42
CA ALA A 728 -31.76 -16.27 -19.82
C ALA A 728 -31.51 -15.61 -21.19
N GLY A 729 -30.39 -15.92 -21.85
CA GLY A 729 -30.07 -15.50 -23.22
C GLY A 729 -29.16 -14.27 -23.32
N MET A 730 -28.58 -13.79 -22.22
CA MET A 730 -27.58 -12.71 -22.26
C MET A 730 -26.25 -13.23 -22.79
N ASN A 731 -25.60 -12.45 -23.65
CA ASN A 731 -24.23 -12.72 -24.08
C ASN A 731 -23.21 -12.20 -23.04
N TYR A 732 -21.94 -12.59 -23.19
CA TYR A 732 -20.90 -12.22 -22.22
C TYR A 732 -20.68 -10.70 -22.11
N GLU A 733 -20.79 -9.93 -23.19
CA GLU A 733 -20.65 -8.47 -23.15
C GLU A 733 -21.76 -7.83 -22.32
N GLU A 734 -23.00 -8.29 -22.50
CA GLU A 734 -24.17 -7.84 -21.73
C GLU A 734 -24.03 -8.21 -20.24
N ILE A 735 -23.51 -9.40 -19.94
CA ILE A 735 -23.23 -9.84 -18.57
C ILE A 735 -22.18 -8.92 -17.94
N LEU A 736 -21.06 -8.66 -18.61
CA LEU A 736 -20.00 -7.80 -18.09
C LEU A 736 -20.50 -6.37 -17.85
N GLN A 737 -21.23 -5.78 -18.79
CA GLN A 737 -21.83 -4.44 -18.64
C GLN A 737 -22.89 -4.38 -17.53
N TYR A 738 -23.48 -5.52 -17.17
CA TYR A 738 -24.43 -5.59 -16.05
C TYR A 738 -23.72 -5.47 -14.69
N PHE A 739 -22.56 -6.12 -14.55
CA PHE A 739 -21.82 -6.20 -13.29
C PHE A 739 -20.83 -5.06 -13.09
N TYR A 740 -20.31 -4.49 -14.17
CA TYR A 740 -19.31 -3.43 -14.12
C TYR A 740 -19.83 -2.20 -14.86
N ASN A 741 -20.08 -1.12 -14.12
CA ASN A 741 -20.68 0.08 -14.68
C ASN A 741 -19.66 0.91 -15.48
N ASP A 742 -20.10 1.49 -16.60
CA ASP A 742 -19.30 2.39 -17.46
C ASP A 742 -17.96 1.81 -17.96
N VAL A 743 -17.80 0.48 -17.94
CA VAL A 743 -16.63 -0.20 -18.50
C VAL A 743 -16.72 -0.36 -20.02
N LYS A 744 -15.57 -0.58 -20.64
CA LYS A 744 -15.43 -0.96 -22.05
C LYS A 744 -14.71 -2.28 -22.16
N LEU A 745 -15.12 -3.09 -23.13
CA LEU A 745 -14.36 -4.24 -23.56
C LEU A 745 -13.31 -3.77 -24.57
N GLU A 746 -12.04 -4.02 -24.28
CA GLU A 746 -10.92 -3.62 -25.11
C GLU A 746 -9.96 -4.79 -25.31
N THR A 747 -9.17 -4.75 -26.39
CA THR A 747 -8.10 -5.73 -26.61
C THR A 747 -6.79 -5.17 -26.04
N MET A 748 -6.08 -5.99 -25.25
CA MET A 748 -4.73 -5.71 -24.79
C MET A 748 -3.81 -5.35 -25.97
N LYS A 749 -2.98 -4.32 -25.79
CA LYS A 749 -2.06 -3.83 -26.82
C LYS A 749 -0.70 -4.50 -26.77
#